data_AF-M7TPC7-F1
#
_entry.id   AF-M7TPC7-F1
#
_cell.length_a   1.000
_cell.length_b   1.000
_cell.length_c   1.000
_cell.angle_alpha   90.00
_cell.angle_beta   90.00
_cell.angle_gamma   90.00
#
_symmetry.space_group_name_H-M   'P 1'
#
loop_
_entity.id
_entity.type
_entity.pdbx_description
1 polymer ?
#
loop_
_entity_poly.entity_id
_entity_poly.type
_entity_poly.pdbx_seq_one_letter_code
_entity_poly.pdbx_strand_id
1 'polypeptide(L)'
;MSKKYNYDVEELRRREYPHMNNGVYLDHSGTTIYAKSVVDAFAQKMVANLYGNPHSENSPAKLSGDVVDQVRLKTLQFLGADPNDFDLIFVANATAAIKLVAESFRDLAEKTRERRFWYGYHKDAHTSLVGIRELTHGNAHCFETDQEVENWLRYPEATTTAMGFPNRRNYYHHHGPPHGARHGPGHGLGLFAYPGQSNMTGRRLPLSWAGSARHSRHLQNTYTLLDAAALAMTAPMESVFRDVDRAPDFTCLSLYKIFGFPDLGALVVRKQSGHVLALRRYFGGGTVTMVATLGDEVWHRSKALQQQQQQQQQKQQEKESGAAYELHEGLEDGTLPFHSILALGEAIDVHTRLYGSMRAISSHTAQLTGRLYRGLSSLCHANGQPLCHVYHDDDHYDAGPAAFGDPTRQGSAIAFNVFRADGQYVPYADVERRANSAGIYVRSGGVCNPGGIFTLLGYEPWMTERALSAGHHCGSHGIGIIHMMPTGIVRASLGAMSTRRDVDELIEFLRVTFIKTVAKKVSSTPLLSTMTSTSTLYSSTSAAPAVHVLDFDEDEDLSLDHNNCKSATNHSNTRAAAAAAFSDVRELPRPPRTTIPYHQRYAATPPPPPMTMASMAMSDNDDEVMPRQYPMPPPEGVCGAFQAVR
;
A
#
# COMPACT_ATOMS: atom_id res chain seq x y z
N MET A 1 -16.74 30.18 -3.30
CA MET A 1 -15.71 31.11 -2.79
C MET A 1 -14.38 30.38 -2.75
N SER A 2 -13.27 31.03 -3.12
CA SER A 2 -11.93 30.46 -2.91
C SER A 2 -11.62 30.45 -1.41
N LYS A 3 -11.31 29.30 -0.82
CA LYS A 3 -10.82 29.24 0.56
C LYS A 3 -9.41 29.86 0.60
N LYS A 4 -9.16 30.75 1.55
CA LYS A 4 -7.82 31.32 1.78
C LYS A 4 -6.90 30.18 2.24
N TYR A 5 -5.69 30.11 1.69
CA TYR A 5 -4.67 29.16 2.13
C TYR A 5 -4.36 29.35 3.62
N ASN A 6 -4.26 28.24 4.36
CA ASN A 6 -3.89 28.28 5.76
C ASN A 6 -2.36 28.33 5.89
N TYR A 7 -1.82 29.40 6.48
CA TYR A 7 -0.39 29.54 6.74
C TYR A 7 0.04 28.83 8.04
N ASP A 8 -0.88 28.50 8.94
CA ASP A 8 -0.58 27.81 10.21
C ASP A 8 0.10 26.44 9.98
N VAL A 9 -0.15 25.81 8.82
CA VAL A 9 0.47 24.55 8.42
C VAL A 9 1.99 24.66 8.24
N GLU A 10 2.51 25.85 7.92
CA GLU A 10 3.94 26.07 7.70
C GLU A 10 4.70 26.13 9.04
N GLU A 11 4.12 26.81 10.04
CA GLU A 11 4.62 26.81 11.42
C GLU A 11 4.43 25.44 12.10
N LEU A 12 3.30 24.78 11.85
CA LEU A 12 3.05 23.40 12.29
C LEU A 12 4.11 22.45 11.73
N ARG A 13 4.42 22.52 10.42
CA ARG A 13 5.49 21.72 9.81
C ARG A 13 6.83 22.00 10.46
N ARG A 14 7.19 23.28 10.65
CA ARG A 14 8.46 23.70 11.27
C ARG A 14 8.66 23.10 12.67
N ARG A 15 7.59 22.98 13.46
CA ARG A 15 7.61 22.44 14.83
C ARG A 15 7.52 20.92 14.89
N GLU A 16 6.58 20.33 14.16
CA GLU A 16 6.19 18.92 14.30
C GLU A 16 6.94 18.00 13.32
N TYR A 17 7.46 18.52 12.21
CA TYR A 17 8.09 17.74 11.13
C TYR A 17 9.51 18.24 10.79
N PRO A 18 10.42 18.38 11.77
CA PRO A 18 11.74 19.00 11.56
C PRO A 18 12.64 18.25 10.56
N HIS A 19 12.41 16.96 10.36
CA HIS A 19 13.07 16.13 9.34
C HIS A 19 12.64 16.51 7.89
N MET A 20 11.48 17.16 7.69
CA MET A 20 11.02 17.66 6.38
C MET A 20 11.57 19.06 6.03
N ASN A 21 12.58 19.54 6.78
CA ASN A 21 13.31 20.77 6.48
C ASN A 21 14.49 20.55 5.53
N ASN A 22 14.94 19.29 5.35
CA ASN A 22 16.12 18.94 4.54
C ASN A 22 15.76 18.56 3.08
N GLY A 23 14.48 18.64 2.70
CA GLY A 23 14.00 18.31 1.36
C GLY A 23 12.48 18.23 1.29
N VAL A 24 11.96 18.15 0.07
CA VAL A 24 10.53 18.12 -0.26
C VAL A 24 10.08 16.68 -0.45
N TYR A 25 9.37 16.12 0.53
CA TYR A 25 8.86 14.76 0.47
C TYR A 25 7.48 14.70 -0.19
N LEU A 26 7.33 13.84 -1.21
CA LEU A 26 6.13 13.72 -2.04
C LEU A 26 5.74 12.25 -2.34
N ASP A 27 6.22 11.28 -1.55
CA ASP A 27 5.70 9.89 -1.57
C ASP A 27 4.75 9.57 -0.39
N HIS A 28 3.98 10.56 0.06
CA HIS A 28 2.98 10.38 1.11
C HIS A 28 1.98 9.22 0.84
N SER A 29 1.72 8.88 -0.43
CA SER A 29 0.89 7.72 -0.81
C SER A 29 1.63 6.37 -0.77
N GLY A 30 2.95 6.36 -0.60
CA GLY A 30 3.73 5.20 -0.19
C GLY A 30 3.58 4.99 1.31
N THR A 31 4.10 5.94 2.07
CA THR A 31 4.00 6.08 3.54
C THR A 31 4.03 7.58 3.85
N THR A 32 3.20 8.07 4.78
CA THR A 32 3.30 9.48 5.19
C THR A 32 4.35 9.64 6.29
N ILE A 33 4.74 10.87 6.65
CA ILE A 33 5.73 11.08 7.71
C ILE A 33 5.03 11.29 9.06
N TYR A 34 5.65 10.83 10.14
CA TYR A 34 5.14 10.96 11.51
C TYR A 34 5.50 12.32 12.13
N ALA A 35 4.62 12.86 12.98
CA ALA A 35 4.91 14.05 13.77
C ALA A 35 5.83 13.69 14.95
N LYS A 36 6.77 14.59 15.29
CA LYS A 36 7.64 14.49 16.47
C LYS A 36 6.84 14.20 17.75
N SER A 37 5.73 14.91 17.93
CA SER A 37 4.78 14.71 19.04
C SER A 37 4.34 13.25 19.25
N VAL A 38 4.23 12.43 18.19
CA VAL A 38 3.83 11.01 18.33
C VAL A 38 4.95 10.19 18.96
N VAL A 39 6.18 10.41 18.50
CA VAL A 39 7.38 9.72 19.00
C VAL A 39 7.66 10.12 20.45
N ASP A 40 7.53 11.41 20.76
CA ASP A 40 7.68 11.93 22.13
C ASP A 40 6.68 11.28 23.10
N ALA A 41 5.38 11.28 22.75
CA ALA A 41 4.32 10.72 23.59
C ALA A 41 4.43 9.19 23.73
N PHE A 42 4.72 8.49 22.64
CA PHE A 42 4.95 7.04 22.65
C PHE A 42 6.14 6.67 23.56
N ALA A 43 7.28 7.35 23.40
CA ALA A 43 8.46 7.12 24.24
C ALA A 43 8.16 7.41 25.72
N GLN A 44 7.43 8.50 26.02
CA GLN A 44 7.02 8.82 27.40
C GLN A 44 6.15 7.72 28.00
N LYS A 45 5.15 7.19 27.28
CA LYS A 45 4.32 6.08 27.77
C LYS A 45 5.12 4.79 27.96
N MET A 46 6.01 4.46 27.03
CA MET A 46 6.87 3.27 27.10
C MET A 46 7.88 3.30 28.25
N VAL A 47 8.35 4.49 28.65
CA VAL A 47 9.27 4.65 29.81
C VAL A 47 8.52 4.70 31.14
N ALA A 48 7.30 5.25 31.16
CA ALA A 48 6.53 5.45 32.39
C ALA A 48 5.72 4.23 32.86
N ASN A 49 5.57 3.18 32.03
CA ASN A 49 4.69 2.05 32.30
C ASN A 49 5.37 0.71 32.00
N LEU A 50 5.05 -0.32 32.79
CA LEU A 50 5.46 -1.70 32.53
C LEU A 50 4.35 -2.43 31.76
N TYR A 51 4.56 -2.67 30.47
CA TYR A 51 3.66 -3.44 29.62
C TYR A 51 4.10 -4.91 29.54
N GLY A 52 3.15 -5.84 29.72
CA GLY A 52 3.37 -7.28 29.66
C GLY A 52 2.87 -7.90 28.35
N ASN A 53 3.17 -9.18 28.12
CA ASN A 53 2.51 -9.96 27.07
C ASN A 53 1.03 -10.14 27.45
N PRO A 54 0.05 -9.67 26.66
CA PRO A 54 -1.37 -9.72 27.02
C PRO A 54 -1.94 -11.13 27.26
N HIS A 55 -1.27 -12.20 26.81
CA HIS A 55 -1.63 -13.59 27.11
C HIS A 55 -1.19 -14.04 28.52
N SER A 56 -1.41 -13.22 29.55
CA SER A 56 -1.00 -13.52 30.93
C SER A 56 -1.85 -12.79 31.97
N GLU A 57 -2.14 -13.43 33.09
CA GLU A 57 -3.00 -12.90 34.17
C GLU A 57 -2.31 -11.85 35.09
N ASN A 58 -1.14 -11.33 34.72
CA ASN A 58 -0.42 -10.35 35.54
C ASN A 58 -0.83 -8.90 35.19
N SER A 59 -0.70 -7.97 36.14
CA SER A 59 -1.17 -6.58 35.95
C SER A 59 -0.53 -5.85 34.75
N PRO A 60 0.78 -5.99 34.45
CA PRO A 60 1.38 -5.50 33.21
C PRO A 60 0.73 -6.04 31.93
N ALA A 61 0.37 -7.32 31.90
CA ALA A 61 -0.27 -7.96 30.77
C ALA A 61 -1.72 -7.51 30.59
N LYS A 62 -2.48 -7.40 31.69
CA LYS A 62 -3.81 -6.80 31.66
C LYS A 62 -3.75 -5.35 31.15
N LEU A 63 -2.78 -4.55 31.61
CA LEU A 63 -2.59 -3.17 31.13
C LEU A 63 -2.35 -3.12 29.60
N SER A 64 -1.62 -4.08 29.03
CA SER A 64 -1.47 -4.21 27.57
C SER A 64 -2.79 -4.53 26.87
N GLY A 65 -3.62 -5.42 27.43
CA GLY A 65 -4.96 -5.74 26.92
C GLY A 65 -5.90 -4.52 26.97
N ASP A 66 -6.07 -3.93 28.16
CA ASP A 66 -6.90 -2.74 28.39
C ASP A 66 -6.53 -1.60 27.42
N VAL A 67 -5.24 -1.42 27.06
CA VAL A 67 -4.77 -0.44 26.07
C VAL A 67 -5.09 -0.85 24.62
N VAL A 68 -4.95 -2.13 24.26
CA VAL A 68 -5.32 -2.62 22.91
C VAL A 68 -6.80 -2.36 22.64
N ASP A 69 -7.66 -2.65 23.61
CA ASP A 69 -9.12 -2.52 23.45
C ASP A 69 -9.56 -1.06 23.41
N GLN A 70 -8.98 -0.21 24.27
CA GLN A 70 -9.15 1.25 24.22
C GLN A 70 -8.74 1.83 22.85
N VAL A 71 -7.64 1.36 22.27
CA VAL A 71 -7.20 1.83 20.94
C VAL A 71 -8.06 1.24 19.82
N ARG A 72 -8.56 0.00 19.93
CA ARG A 72 -9.51 -0.58 18.95
C ARG A 72 -10.77 0.31 18.85
N LEU A 73 -11.35 0.67 20.00
CA LEU A 73 -12.48 1.60 20.10
C LEU A 73 -12.13 3.00 19.60
N LYS A 74 -10.98 3.58 20.00
CA LYS A 74 -10.53 4.89 19.50
C LYS A 74 -10.35 4.90 17.97
N THR A 75 -9.88 3.81 17.40
CA THR A 75 -9.66 3.69 15.95
C THR A 75 -10.98 3.59 15.20
N LEU A 76 -11.95 2.81 15.69
CA LEU A 76 -13.32 2.78 15.16
C LEU A 76 -13.97 4.18 15.21
N GLN A 77 -13.85 4.89 16.34
CA GLN A 77 -14.34 6.26 16.50
C GLN A 77 -13.68 7.25 15.54
N PHE A 78 -12.35 7.21 15.38
CA PHE A 78 -11.61 8.04 14.42
C PHE A 78 -12.07 7.79 12.96
N LEU A 79 -12.38 6.54 12.63
CA LEU A 79 -12.91 6.15 11.33
C LEU A 79 -14.39 6.50 11.14
N GLY A 80 -15.13 6.83 12.20
CA GLY A 80 -16.58 7.04 12.16
C GLY A 80 -17.37 5.74 11.97
N ALA A 81 -16.80 4.60 12.40
CA ALA A 81 -17.45 3.29 12.40
C ALA A 81 -18.00 2.99 13.80
N ASP A 82 -19.29 2.68 13.91
CA ASP A 82 -19.93 2.37 15.19
C ASP A 82 -19.54 0.94 15.67
N PRO A 83 -19.02 0.76 16.90
CA PRO A 83 -18.65 -0.56 17.43
C PRO A 83 -19.85 -1.52 17.64
N ASN A 84 -21.09 -1.05 17.55
CA ASN A 84 -22.27 -1.92 17.53
C ASN A 84 -22.39 -2.68 16.20
N ASP A 85 -22.11 -2.02 15.08
CA ASP A 85 -22.25 -2.56 13.72
C ASP A 85 -20.95 -3.08 13.11
N PHE A 86 -19.80 -2.57 13.57
CA PHE A 86 -18.49 -2.90 13.05
C PHE A 86 -17.56 -3.47 14.13
N ASP A 87 -16.60 -4.29 13.70
CA ASP A 87 -15.44 -4.70 14.50
C ASP A 87 -14.13 -4.36 13.75
N LEU A 88 -13.01 -4.30 14.47
CA LEU A 88 -11.71 -3.93 13.93
C LEU A 88 -10.64 -4.95 14.32
N ILE A 89 -10.08 -5.61 13.30
CA ILE A 89 -8.97 -6.55 13.42
C ILE A 89 -7.67 -5.79 13.09
N PHE A 90 -6.71 -5.78 14.02
CA PHE A 90 -5.37 -5.27 13.76
C PHE A 90 -4.58 -6.25 12.90
N VAL A 91 -3.90 -5.72 11.88
CA VAL A 91 -3.08 -6.49 10.94
C VAL A 91 -1.78 -5.75 10.64
N ALA A 92 -0.81 -6.39 9.99
CA ALA A 92 0.45 -5.73 9.64
C ALA A 92 0.27 -4.53 8.68
N ASN A 93 -0.67 -4.60 7.73
CA ASN A 93 -0.96 -3.59 6.71
C ASN A 93 -2.21 -3.97 5.89
N ALA A 94 -2.66 -3.10 4.98
CA ALA A 94 -3.80 -3.38 4.10
C ALA A 94 -3.67 -4.69 3.27
N THR A 95 -2.46 -5.07 2.83
CA THR A 95 -2.23 -6.34 2.11
C THR A 95 -2.49 -7.56 3.01
N ALA A 96 -2.15 -7.47 4.30
CA ALA A 96 -2.46 -8.54 5.27
C ALA A 96 -3.97 -8.65 5.52
N ALA A 97 -4.70 -7.53 5.63
CA ALA A 97 -6.16 -7.51 5.70
C ALA A 97 -6.81 -8.12 4.44
N ILE A 98 -6.35 -7.72 3.25
CA ILE A 98 -6.81 -8.27 1.97
C ILE A 98 -6.56 -9.78 1.91
N LYS A 99 -5.37 -10.25 2.32
CA LYS A 99 -5.04 -11.67 2.37
C LYS A 99 -5.96 -12.42 3.34
N LEU A 100 -6.21 -11.90 4.55
CA LEU A 100 -7.08 -12.52 5.54
C LEU A 100 -8.51 -12.75 5.00
N VAL A 101 -9.08 -11.74 4.32
CA VAL A 101 -10.37 -11.88 3.63
C VAL A 101 -10.28 -12.92 2.51
N ALA A 102 -9.29 -12.82 1.62
CA ALA A 102 -9.13 -13.71 0.47
C ALA A 102 -8.94 -15.20 0.85
N GLU A 103 -8.17 -15.48 1.91
CA GLU A 103 -7.99 -16.83 2.44
C GLU A 103 -9.26 -17.36 3.09
N SER A 104 -10.02 -16.52 3.80
CA SER A 104 -11.32 -16.90 4.35
C SER A 104 -12.33 -17.21 3.24
N PHE A 105 -12.33 -16.45 2.13
CA PHE A 105 -13.17 -16.73 0.96
C PHE A 105 -12.81 -18.06 0.29
N ARG A 106 -11.52 -18.38 0.13
CA ARG A 106 -11.05 -19.70 -0.34
C ARG A 106 -11.53 -20.83 0.60
N ASP A 107 -11.26 -20.69 1.90
CA ASP A 107 -11.53 -21.72 2.90
C ASP A 107 -13.04 -21.97 3.10
N LEU A 108 -13.87 -20.94 2.88
CA LEU A 108 -15.33 -21.06 2.79
C LEU A 108 -15.78 -21.66 1.46
N ALA A 109 -15.20 -21.22 0.34
CA ALA A 109 -15.54 -21.71 -1.00
C ALA A 109 -15.37 -23.24 -1.12
N GLU A 110 -14.30 -23.80 -0.56
CA GLU A 110 -14.07 -25.26 -0.52
C GLU A 110 -15.15 -26.06 0.22
N LYS A 111 -15.93 -25.42 1.10
CA LYS A 111 -17.07 -26.01 1.81
C LYS A 111 -18.38 -25.89 1.02
N THR A 112 -18.40 -25.12 -0.08
CA THR A 112 -19.54 -25.01 -1.00
C THR A 112 -19.55 -26.14 -2.03
N ARG A 113 -20.70 -26.36 -2.68
CA ARG A 113 -20.84 -27.31 -3.80
C ARG A 113 -19.91 -27.01 -4.98
N GLU A 114 -19.55 -25.74 -5.20
CA GLU A 114 -18.71 -25.32 -6.34
C GLU A 114 -17.20 -25.40 -6.08
N ARG A 115 -16.76 -25.47 -4.81
CA ARG A 115 -15.35 -25.44 -4.39
C ARG A 115 -14.52 -24.26 -4.94
N ARG A 116 -15.19 -23.14 -5.21
CA ARG A 116 -14.63 -21.87 -5.72
C ARG A 116 -15.57 -20.73 -5.35
N PHE A 117 -15.10 -19.49 -5.46
CA PHE A 117 -15.92 -18.27 -5.37
C PHE A 117 -15.76 -17.45 -6.65
N TRP A 118 -16.68 -16.53 -6.93
CA TRP A 118 -16.54 -15.53 -7.99
C TRP A 118 -15.83 -14.30 -7.45
N TYR A 119 -14.92 -13.70 -8.22
CA TYR A 119 -14.20 -12.49 -7.84
C TYR A 119 -14.23 -11.41 -8.90
N GLY A 120 -14.89 -10.29 -8.63
CA GLY A 120 -14.83 -9.08 -9.46
C GLY A 120 -13.89 -8.04 -8.85
N TYR A 121 -13.04 -7.40 -9.66
CA TYR A 121 -12.21 -6.27 -9.21
C TYR A 121 -12.05 -5.18 -10.27
N HIS A 122 -11.85 -3.93 -9.87
CA HIS A 122 -11.66 -2.81 -10.81
C HIS A 122 -10.19 -2.67 -11.27
N LYS A 123 -9.93 -2.17 -12.49
CA LYS A 123 -8.56 -2.00 -13.05
C LYS A 123 -7.60 -1.16 -12.20
N ASP A 124 -8.14 -0.24 -11.38
CA ASP A 124 -7.38 0.57 -10.41
C ASP A 124 -6.86 -0.23 -9.22
N ALA A 125 -7.28 -1.49 -9.04
CA ALA A 125 -6.86 -2.36 -7.95
C ALA A 125 -5.34 -2.34 -7.74
N HIS A 126 -4.94 -2.14 -6.48
CA HIS A 126 -3.56 -2.37 -6.07
C HIS A 126 -3.21 -3.86 -6.24
N THR A 127 -1.93 -4.18 -6.49
CA THR A 127 -1.49 -5.57 -6.76
C THR A 127 -1.94 -6.60 -5.71
N SER A 128 -2.15 -6.18 -4.46
CA SER A 128 -2.73 -7.03 -3.39
C SER A 128 -4.16 -7.49 -3.68
N LEU A 129 -5.03 -6.62 -4.19
CA LEU A 129 -6.37 -6.98 -4.65
C LEU A 129 -6.31 -7.84 -5.93
N VAL A 130 -5.43 -7.50 -6.87
CA VAL A 130 -5.26 -8.29 -8.10
C VAL A 130 -4.87 -9.74 -7.79
N GLY A 131 -4.02 -9.95 -6.78
CA GLY A 131 -3.56 -11.28 -6.35
C GLY A 131 -4.65 -12.22 -5.82
N ILE A 132 -5.81 -11.71 -5.38
CA ILE A 132 -6.93 -12.55 -4.91
C ILE A 132 -7.42 -13.50 -6.03
N ARG A 133 -7.33 -13.08 -7.30
CA ARG A 133 -7.80 -13.85 -8.46
C ARG A 133 -7.18 -15.26 -8.54
N GLU A 134 -5.95 -15.43 -8.06
CA GLU A 134 -5.24 -16.71 -8.08
C GLU A 134 -5.88 -17.76 -7.13
N LEU A 135 -6.68 -17.32 -6.16
CA LEU A 135 -7.43 -18.19 -5.23
C LEU A 135 -8.83 -18.60 -5.73
N THR A 136 -9.23 -18.16 -6.94
CA THR A 136 -10.61 -18.32 -7.46
C THR A 136 -10.78 -19.53 -8.39
N HIS A 137 -9.70 -20.27 -8.65
CA HIS A 137 -9.63 -21.31 -9.69
C HIS A 137 -10.09 -20.82 -11.08
N GLY A 138 -9.74 -19.57 -11.42
CA GLY A 138 -10.02 -18.93 -12.72
C GLY A 138 -11.38 -18.24 -12.81
N ASN A 139 -12.17 -18.22 -11.72
CA ASN A 139 -13.48 -17.58 -11.67
C ASN A 139 -13.37 -16.09 -11.25
N ALA A 140 -12.58 -15.32 -11.99
CA ALA A 140 -12.31 -13.91 -11.69
C ALA A 140 -12.51 -13.01 -12.92
N HIS A 141 -12.98 -11.78 -12.67
CA HIS A 141 -13.21 -10.75 -13.67
C HIS A 141 -12.55 -9.42 -13.28
N CYS A 142 -11.98 -8.71 -14.25
CA CYS A 142 -11.42 -7.37 -14.07
C CYS A 142 -12.29 -6.37 -14.82
N PHE A 143 -12.99 -5.49 -14.11
CA PHE A 143 -13.76 -4.40 -14.69
C PHE A 143 -12.80 -3.30 -15.17
N GLU A 144 -12.92 -2.93 -16.44
CA GLU A 144 -12.07 -1.95 -17.12
C GLU A 144 -12.63 -0.52 -17.01
N THR A 145 -13.89 -0.34 -16.63
CA THR A 145 -14.49 0.98 -16.39
C THR A 145 -15.49 0.99 -15.22
N ASP A 146 -15.66 2.14 -14.61
CA ASP A 146 -16.71 2.41 -13.62
C ASP A 146 -18.11 2.14 -14.21
N GLN A 147 -18.33 2.41 -15.50
CA GLN A 147 -19.58 2.14 -16.19
C GLN A 147 -19.85 0.62 -16.36
N GLU A 148 -18.81 -0.20 -16.51
CA GLU A 148 -18.93 -1.65 -16.56
C GLU A 148 -19.34 -2.23 -15.20
N VAL A 149 -18.75 -1.72 -14.10
CA VAL A 149 -19.17 -2.05 -12.74
C VAL A 149 -20.64 -1.68 -12.53
N GLU A 150 -21.06 -0.49 -12.93
CA GLU A 150 -22.46 -0.07 -12.83
C GLU A 150 -23.41 -0.95 -13.68
N ASN A 151 -23.01 -1.32 -14.89
CA ASN A 151 -23.81 -2.21 -15.74
C ASN A 151 -23.91 -3.63 -15.18
N TRP A 152 -22.85 -4.14 -14.55
CA TRP A 152 -22.90 -5.38 -13.78
C TRP A 152 -23.82 -5.27 -12.56
N LEU A 153 -23.73 -4.20 -11.77
CA LEU A 153 -24.59 -3.97 -10.59
C LEU A 153 -26.08 -3.86 -10.96
N ARG A 154 -26.39 -3.18 -12.07
CA ARG A 154 -27.77 -3.02 -12.58
C ARG A 154 -28.33 -4.31 -13.20
N TYR A 155 -27.50 -5.07 -13.94
CA TYR A 155 -27.94 -6.22 -14.73
C TYR A 155 -27.03 -7.45 -14.59
N PRO A 156 -26.87 -8.06 -13.38
CA PRO A 156 -25.87 -9.09 -13.13
C PRO A 156 -25.93 -10.29 -14.09
N GLU A 157 -27.13 -10.80 -14.40
CA GLU A 157 -27.34 -11.98 -15.25
C GLU A 157 -27.03 -11.73 -16.74
N ALA A 158 -27.36 -10.53 -17.23
CA ALA A 158 -27.09 -10.14 -18.61
C ALA A 158 -25.60 -9.87 -18.83
N THR A 159 -25.00 -9.06 -17.96
CA THR A 159 -23.56 -8.74 -18.02
C THR A 159 -22.71 -9.99 -17.82
N THR A 160 -23.15 -10.95 -17.00
CA THR A 160 -22.54 -12.29 -16.88
C THR A 160 -22.45 -13.03 -18.21
N THR A 161 -23.54 -13.01 -18.99
CA THR A 161 -23.60 -13.72 -20.27
C THR A 161 -22.80 -12.99 -21.35
N ALA A 162 -22.78 -11.65 -21.32
CA ALA A 162 -22.08 -10.79 -22.27
C ALA A 162 -20.55 -10.71 -22.03
N MET A 163 -20.08 -10.72 -20.77
CA MET A 163 -18.65 -10.83 -20.42
C MET A 163 -18.07 -12.21 -20.79
N GLY A 164 -18.91 -13.16 -21.20
CA GLY A 164 -18.48 -14.33 -21.97
C GLY A 164 -17.51 -15.27 -21.27
N PHE A 165 -17.52 -15.29 -19.93
CA PHE A 165 -16.63 -16.05 -19.01
C PHE A 165 -15.66 -17.00 -19.73
N PRO A 166 -14.48 -16.50 -20.15
CA PRO A 166 -13.56 -17.27 -20.95
C PRO A 166 -13.07 -18.47 -20.13
N ASN A 167 -13.54 -19.65 -20.51
CA ASN A 167 -13.02 -20.91 -20.00
C ASN A 167 -11.58 -21.02 -20.53
N ARG A 168 -10.60 -20.46 -19.79
CA ARG A 168 -9.14 -20.54 -20.08
C ARG A 168 -8.61 -21.96 -19.86
N ARG A 169 -9.27 -22.92 -20.49
CA ARG A 169 -8.75 -24.24 -20.83
C ARG A 169 -8.09 -24.15 -22.20
N ASN A 170 -7.03 -24.93 -22.37
CA ASN A 170 -6.35 -25.19 -23.65
C ASN A 170 -5.49 -24.04 -24.20
N TYR A 171 -4.42 -23.72 -23.48
CA TYR A 171 -3.14 -24.28 -23.95
C TYR A 171 -2.79 -25.48 -23.05
N TYR A 172 -2.44 -26.61 -23.67
CA TYR A 172 -2.01 -27.87 -23.02
C TYR A 172 -2.98 -28.54 -22.01
N HIS A 173 -4.05 -29.19 -22.48
CA HIS A 173 -4.31 -30.64 -22.31
C HIS A 173 -5.71 -31.06 -22.84
N HIS A 174 -5.79 -32.22 -23.51
CA HIS A 174 -7.05 -32.75 -24.07
C HIS A 174 -7.89 -33.56 -23.07
N HIS A 175 -8.75 -32.89 -22.30
CA HIS A 175 -9.98 -33.51 -21.78
C HIS A 175 -11.14 -32.49 -21.78
N GLY A 176 -12.31 -32.92 -22.28
CA GLY A 176 -13.48 -32.07 -22.42
C GLY A 176 -14.10 -31.64 -21.07
N PRO A 177 -14.86 -30.52 -21.04
CA PRO A 177 -15.54 -30.09 -19.83
C PRO A 177 -16.68 -31.06 -19.44
N PRO A 178 -16.79 -31.48 -18.18
CA PRO A 178 -17.98 -32.16 -17.70
C PRO A 178 -19.23 -31.28 -17.85
N HIS A 179 -20.34 -31.87 -18.30
CA HIS A 179 -21.62 -31.17 -18.38
C HIS A 179 -22.11 -30.76 -16.98
N GLY A 180 -22.26 -29.45 -16.74
CA GLY A 180 -22.81 -28.95 -15.46
C GLY A 180 -22.58 -27.46 -15.14
N ALA A 181 -21.56 -26.82 -15.72
CA ALA A 181 -21.26 -25.42 -15.43
C ALA A 181 -22.20 -24.44 -16.15
N ARG A 182 -23.37 -24.14 -15.55
CA ARG A 182 -24.34 -23.12 -16.02
C ARG A 182 -24.87 -22.22 -14.87
N HIS A 183 -23.97 -21.71 -14.03
CA HIS A 183 -24.33 -20.79 -12.95
C HIS A 183 -23.44 -19.54 -13.00
N GLY A 184 -24.09 -18.36 -12.96
CA GLY A 184 -23.43 -17.06 -12.88
C GLY A 184 -23.30 -16.54 -11.44
N PRO A 185 -22.68 -15.36 -11.24
CA PRO A 185 -22.71 -14.64 -9.97
C PRO A 185 -24.17 -14.39 -9.56
N GLY A 186 -24.55 -14.96 -8.42
CA GLY A 186 -25.90 -14.94 -7.86
C GLY A 186 -26.35 -16.24 -7.21
N HIS A 187 -25.85 -17.39 -7.68
CA HIS A 187 -26.08 -18.68 -7.02
C HIS A 187 -24.91 -19.19 -6.16
N GLY A 188 -23.68 -18.79 -6.50
CA GLY A 188 -22.46 -19.11 -5.74
C GLY A 188 -21.98 -17.99 -4.80
N LEU A 189 -20.95 -18.28 -4.01
CA LEU A 189 -20.23 -17.30 -3.18
C LEU A 189 -19.49 -16.29 -4.07
N GLY A 190 -19.62 -14.99 -3.79
CA GLY A 190 -18.98 -13.91 -4.54
C GLY A 190 -18.24 -12.90 -3.67
N LEU A 191 -17.22 -12.26 -4.24
CA LEU A 191 -16.50 -11.13 -3.68
C LEU A 191 -16.28 -10.07 -4.76
N PHE A 192 -16.68 -8.83 -4.50
CA PHE A 192 -16.36 -7.67 -5.32
C PHE A 192 -15.40 -6.76 -4.56
N ALA A 193 -14.24 -6.41 -5.15
CA ALA A 193 -13.23 -5.59 -4.50
C ALA A 193 -12.74 -4.43 -5.34
N TYR A 194 -12.63 -3.26 -4.72
CA TYR A 194 -12.23 -2.03 -5.41
C TYR A 194 -11.51 -1.08 -4.44
N PRO A 195 -10.57 -0.26 -4.94
CA PRO A 195 -10.01 0.80 -4.12
C PRO A 195 -11.01 1.94 -3.98
N GLY A 196 -11.15 2.49 -2.77
CA GLY A 196 -11.90 3.75 -2.57
C GLY A 196 -11.18 4.96 -3.15
N GLN A 197 -9.86 4.85 -3.36
CA GLN A 197 -9.04 5.83 -4.06
C GLN A 197 -7.89 5.13 -4.79
N SER A 198 -7.69 5.42 -6.07
CA SER A 198 -6.57 4.88 -6.85
C SER A 198 -5.24 5.30 -6.23
N ASN A 199 -4.43 4.32 -5.84
CA ASN A 199 -3.07 4.57 -5.32
C ASN A 199 -2.14 5.18 -6.39
N MET A 200 -2.48 5.07 -7.68
CA MET A 200 -1.73 5.68 -8.78
C MET A 200 -2.15 7.14 -9.03
N THR A 201 -3.35 7.38 -9.56
CA THR A 201 -3.80 8.70 -10.01
C THR A 201 -4.36 9.58 -8.90
N GLY A 202 -4.71 9.01 -7.76
CA GLY A 202 -5.43 9.69 -6.68
C GLY A 202 -6.94 9.83 -6.90
N ARG A 203 -7.51 9.39 -8.04
CA ARG A 203 -8.97 9.45 -8.26
C ARG A 203 -9.74 8.65 -7.21
N ARG A 204 -10.95 9.06 -6.85
CA ARG A 204 -11.82 8.35 -5.89
C ARG A 204 -12.97 7.66 -6.61
N LEU A 205 -13.20 6.40 -6.28
CA LEU A 205 -14.20 5.55 -6.92
C LEU A 205 -15.55 5.60 -6.14
N PRO A 206 -16.69 5.27 -6.77
CA PRO A 206 -17.99 5.35 -6.13
C PRO A 206 -18.13 4.45 -4.88
N LEU A 207 -18.16 5.07 -3.70
CA LEU A 207 -18.43 4.36 -2.42
C LEU A 207 -19.81 3.69 -2.40
N SER A 208 -20.75 4.16 -3.22
CA SER A 208 -22.11 3.61 -3.37
C SER A 208 -22.15 2.17 -3.87
N TRP A 209 -21.13 1.67 -4.57
CA TRP A 209 -21.13 0.33 -5.15
C TRP A 209 -21.30 -0.79 -4.11
N ALA A 210 -20.77 -0.62 -2.89
CA ALA A 210 -20.96 -1.59 -1.81
C ALA A 210 -22.45 -1.74 -1.42
N GLY A 211 -23.14 -0.61 -1.23
CA GLY A 211 -24.59 -0.59 -1.06
C GLY A 211 -25.35 -1.17 -2.25
N SER A 212 -24.99 -0.78 -3.48
CA SER A 212 -25.64 -1.28 -4.71
C SER A 212 -25.52 -2.80 -4.87
N ALA A 213 -24.36 -3.38 -4.54
CA ALA A 213 -24.17 -4.83 -4.55
C ALA A 213 -25.08 -5.51 -3.50
N ARG A 214 -25.06 -5.01 -2.26
CA ARG A 214 -25.86 -5.53 -1.13
C ARG A 214 -27.37 -5.50 -1.39
N HIS A 215 -27.88 -4.45 -2.03
CA HIS A 215 -29.30 -4.30 -2.33
C HIS A 215 -29.74 -5.04 -3.60
N SER A 216 -28.82 -5.57 -4.41
CA SER A 216 -29.16 -6.31 -5.62
C SER A 216 -29.65 -7.72 -5.29
N ARG A 217 -30.90 -8.02 -5.68
CA ARG A 217 -31.54 -9.33 -5.46
C ARG A 217 -30.80 -10.50 -6.11
N HIS A 218 -30.00 -10.22 -7.13
CA HIS A 218 -29.21 -11.21 -7.86
C HIS A 218 -27.77 -11.35 -7.31
N LEU A 219 -27.39 -10.60 -6.27
CA LEU A 219 -26.03 -10.60 -5.71
C LEU A 219 -26.02 -10.91 -4.20
N GLN A 220 -27.06 -11.53 -3.65
CA GLN A 220 -27.23 -11.77 -2.20
C GLN A 220 -26.07 -12.53 -1.52
N ASN A 221 -25.32 -13.36 -2.26
CA ASN A 221 -24.13 -14.08 -1.79
C ASN A 221 -22.80 -13.40 -2.18
N THR A 222 -22.83 -12.16 -2.66
CA THR A 222 -21.66 -11.38 -3.08
C THR A 222 -21.34 -10.28 -2.08
N TYR A 223 -20.17 -10.37 -1.47
CA TYR A 223 -19.69 -9.42 -0.46
C TYR A 223 -18.75 -8.37 -1.07
N THR A 224 -18.49 -7.29 -0.33
CA THR A 224 -17.69 -6.16 -0.80
C THR A 224 -16.43 -5.91 0.02
N LEU A 225 -15.28 -5.77 -0.65
CA LEU A 225 -13.98 -5.45 -0.05
C LEU A 225 -13.44 -4.12 -0.57
N LEU A 226 -13.47 -3.09 0.27
CA LEU A 226 -12.93 -1.77 -0.04
C LEU A 226 -11.44 -1.68 0.35
N ASP A 227 -10.56 -1.37 -0.60
CA ASP A 227 -9.21 -0.88 -0.29
C ASP A 227 -9.26 0.63 -0.02
N ALA A 228 -9.31 0.97 1.26
CA ALA A 228 -9.32 2.34 1.75
C ALA A 228 -7.91 2.85 2.11
N ALA A 229 -6.84 2.09 1.86
CA ALA A 229 -5.49 2.45 2.32
C ALA A 229 -4.97 3.78 1.72
N ALA A 230 -5.36 4.11 0.48
CA ALA A 230 -5.08 5.42 -0.12
C ALA A 230 -6.16 6.48 0.19
N LEU A 231 -7.42 6.05 0.38
CA LEU A 231 -8.56 6.94 0.67
C LEU A 231 -8.41 7.59 2.06
N ALA A 232 -8.17 6.76 3.09
CA ALA A 232 -8.10 7.16 4.49
C ALA A 232 -6.91 8.08 4.82
N MET A 233 -5.95 8.26 3.90
CA MET A 233 -4.89 9.27 4.01
C MET A 233 -5.44 10.69 4.13
N THR A 234 -6.59 10.97 3.50
CA THR A 234 -7.12 12.33 3.35
C THR A 234 -8.64 12.42 3.50
N ALA A 235 -9.39 11.38 3.16
CA ALA A 235 -10.85 11.39 3.27
C ALA A 235 -11.33 11.21 4.72
N PRO A 236 -12.43 11.87 5.12
CA PRO A 236 -13.13 11.55 6.36
C PRO A 236 -13.87 10.21 6.23
N MET A 237 -13.32 9.16 6.85
CA MET A 237 -13.85 7.78 6.74
C MET A 237 -15.29 7.59 7.26
N GLU A 238 -15.84 8.57 8.00
CA GLU A 238 -17.27 8.67 8.32
C GLU A 238 -18.16 8.49 7.07
N SER A 239 -17.73 8.97 5.89
CA SER A 239 -18.49 8.80 4.65
C SER A 239 -18.52 7.37 4.09
N VAL A 240 -17.79 6.43 4.70
CA VAL A 240 -17.80 4.99 4.37
C VAL A 240 -18.67 4.19 5.34
N PHE A 241 -18.68 4.55 6.63
CA PHE A 241 -19.25 3.72 7.69
C PHE A 241 -20.56 4.25 8.31
N ARG A 242 -20.89 5.54 8.13
CA ARG A 242 -22.08 6.17 8.73
C ARG A 242 -23.43 5.63 8.23
N ASP A 243 -23.47 5.02 7.05
CA ASP A 243 -24.63 4.31 6.51
C ASP A 243 -24.28 2.82 6.48
N VAL A 244 -24.77 2.08 7.49
CA VAL A 244 -24.42 0.66 7.72
C VAL A 244 -24.89 -0.24 6.57
N ASP A 245 -25.94 0.13 5.84
CA ASP A 245 -26.46 -0.66 4.72
C ASP A 245 -25.76 -0.35 3.40
N ARG A 246 -25.12 0.82 3.29
CA ARG A 246 -24.21 1.16 2.17
C ARG A 246 -22.75 0.84 2.43
N ALA A 247 -22.36 0.65 3.69
CA ALA A 247 -20.99 0.35 4.07
C ALA A 247 -20.48 -0.96 3.43
N PRO A 248 -19.16 -1.07 3.14
CA PRO A 248 -18.55 -2.33 2.71
C PRO A 248 -18.65 -3.42 3.78
N ASP A 249 -18.63 -4.67 3.36
CA ASP A 249 -18.53 -5.82 4.29
C ASP A 249 -17.17 -5.86 4.98
N PHE A 250 -16.13 -5.53 4.20
CA PHE A 250 -14.73 -5.55 4.60
C PHE A 250 -14.06 -4.26 4.11
N THR A 251 -13.36 -3.54 4.98
CA THR A 251 -12.56 -2.36 4.59
C THR A 251 -11.15 -2.48 5.14
N CYS A 252 -10.15 -2.49 4.25
CA CYS A 252 -8.74 -2.61 4.65
C CYS A 252 -8.01 -1.26 4.67
N LEU A 253 -7.08 -1.12 5.61
CA LEU A 253 -6.39 0.12 5.95
C LEU A 253 -4.89 -0.11 6.22
N SER A 254 -4.08 0.88 5.85
CA SER A 254 -2.67 1.00 6.26
C SER A 254 -2.52 2.29 7.07
N LEU A 255 -2.38 2.17 8.38
CA LEU A 255 -2.45 3.29 9.33
C LEU A 255 -1.19 4.17 9.24
N TYR A 256 -0.04 3.59 8.88
CA TYR A 256 1.18 4.31 8.52
C TYR A 256 1.01 5.24 7.30
N LYS A 257 -0.02 5.07 6.45
CA LYS A 257 -0.34 6.06 5.39
C LYS A 257 -1.11 7.29 5.89
N ILE A 258 -1.74 7.19 7.06
CA ILE A 258 -2.49 8.27 7.72
C ILE A 258 -1.59 9.02 8.71
N PHE A 259 -0.77 8.27 9.47
CA PHE A 259 -0.02 8.79 10.62
C PHE A 259 1.52 8.74 10.48
N GLY A 260 2.05 7.94 9.55
CA GLY A 260 3.49 7.73 9.33
C GLY A 260 4.20 6.85 10.35
N PHE A 261 3.61 6.69 11.52
CA PHE A 261 3.95 5.74 12.58
C PHE A 261 2.68 5.51 13.40
N PRO A 262 2.37 4.28 13.86
CA PRO A 262 3.12 3.03 13.73
C PRO A 262 2.98 2.35 12.36
N ASP A 263 3.90 1.43 12.06
CA ASP A 263 3.73 0.40 11.02
C ASP A 263 2.67 -0.62 11.45
N LEU A 264 1.42 -0.30 11.10
CA LEU A 264 0.24 -1.09 11.44
C LEU A 264 -0.84 -0.90 10.35
N GLY A 265 -1.74 -1.86 10.24
CA GLY A 265 -2.96 -1.79 9.44
C GLY A 265 -4.18 -2.27 10.21
N ALA A 266 -5.34 -2.14 9.58
CA ALA A 266 -6.60 -2.62 10.13
C ALA A 266 -7.48 -3.25 9.04
N LEU A 267 -8.30 -4.21 9.45
CA LEU A 267 -9.47 -4.68 8.72
C LEU A 267 -10.71 -4.32 9.54
N VAL A 268 -11.51 -3.37 9.05
CA VAL A 268 -12.84 -3.10 9.60
C VAL A 268 -13.83 -4.07 8.94
N VAL A 269 -14.67 -4.72 9.75
CA VAL A 269 -15.65 -5.72 9.29
C VAL A 269 -17.04 -5.34 9.76
N ARG A 270 -18.00 -5.31 8.85
CA ARG A 270 -19.43 -5.21 9.17
C ARG A 270 -19.85 -6.49 9.90
N LYS A 271 -20.24 -6.43 11.17
CA LYS A 271 -20.39 -7.60 12.07
C LYS A 271 -21.31 -8.69 11.50
N GLN A 272 -22.39 -8.30 10.82
CA GLN A 272 -23.29 -9.23 10.12
C GLN A 272 -22.58 -10.13 9.08
N SER A 273 -21.55 -9.61 8.43
CA SER A 273 -20.76 -10.26 7.38
C SER A 273 -19.53 -11.03 7.92
N GLY A 274 -19.22 -10.87 9.22
CA GLY A 274 -18.09 -11.53 9.89
C GLY A 274 -18.16 -13.07 9.89
N HIS A 275 -19.34 -13.64 9.69
CA HIS A 275 -19.56 -15.08 9.57
C HIS A 275 -18.76 -15.73 8.41
N VAL A 276 -18.38 -14.94 7.39
CA VAL A 276 -17.53 -15.38 6.28
C VAL A 276 -16.09 -15.64 6.74
N LEU A 277 -15.58 -14.84 7.68
CA LEU A 277 -14.21 -14.94 8.18
C LEU A 277 -14.04 -16.05 9.23
N ALA A 278 -15.10 -16.34 10.01
CA ALA A 278 -15.11 -17.37 11.05
C ALA A 278 -14.79 -18.80 10.53
N LEU A 279 -14.93 -19.05 9.22
CA LEU A 279 -14.74 -20.37 8.60
C LEU A 279 -13.35 -20.59 7.96
N ARG A 280 -12.39 -19.69 8.20
CA ARG A 280 -10.95 -19.85 7.90
C ARG A 280 -10.37 -21.15 8.49
N ARG A 281 -9.39 -21.76 7.79
CA ARG A 281 -8.73 -23.02 8.19
C ARG A 281 -7.48 -22.82 9.05
N TYR A 282 -6.74 -21.74 8.81
CA TYR A 282 -5.55 -21.41 9.60
C TYR A 282 -5.96 -20.81 10.95
N PHE A 283 -5.22 -21.19 11.99
CA PHE A 283 -5.32 -20.64 13.34
C PHE A 283 -3.92 -20.51 13.96
N GLY A 284 -3.73 -19.49 14.80
CA GLY A 284 -2.57 -19.34 15.68
C GLY A 284 -2.92 -19.61 17.15
N GLY A 285 -2.01 -19.20 18.05
CA GLY A 285 -2.36 -18.99 19.46
C GLY A 285 -3.34 -17.82 19.61
N GLY A 286 -4.09 -17.75 20.71
CA GLY A 286 -5.08 -16.70 20.95
C GLY A 286 -6.42 -16.89 20.24
N THR A 287 -6.43 -17.39 19.00
CA THR A 287 -7.64 -17.59 18.16
C THR A 287 -8.34 -18.94 18.35
N VAL A 288 -7.76 -19.84 19.14
CA VAL A 288 -8.33 -21.15 19.53
C VAL A 288 -8.59 -21.24 21.02
N THR A 289 -9.59 -22.05 21.41
CA THR A 289 -9.87 -22.38 22.81
C THR A 289 -9.25 -23.71 23.25
N MET A 290 -9.05 -24.68 22.34
CA MET A 290 -8.27 -25.90 22.60
C MET A 290 -7.76 -26.53 21.30
N VAL A 291 -6.64 -27.26 21.39
CA VAL A 291 -6.05 -28.06 20.30
C VAL A 291 -5.64 -29.42 20.85
N ALA A 292 -6.02 -30.50 20.17
CA ALA A 292 -5.58 -31.86 20.44
C ALA A 292 -4.62 -32.30 19.34
N THR A 293 -3.35 -32.56 19.71
CA THR A 293 -2.25 -32.88 18.79
C THR A 293 -1.77 -34.33 18.84
N LEU A 294 -2.30 -35.12 19.79
CA LEU A 294 -1.92 -36.51 20.04
C LEU A 294 -3.18 -37.37 20.25
N GLY A 295 -3.16 -38.60 19.74
CA GLY A 295 -4.30 -39.50 19.65
C GLY A 295 -4.71 -39.75 18.19
N ASP A 296 -5.65 -40.67 17.98
CA ASP A 296 -6.09 -41.09 16.64
C ASP A 296 -6.91 -40.00 15.90
N GLU A 297 -7.50 -39.05 16.64
CA GLU A 297 -8.18 -37.86 16.10
C GLU A 297 -7.46 -36.57 16.51
N VAL A 298 -6.90 -35.85 15.53
CA VAL A 298 -6.29 -34.52 15.70
C VAL A 298 -7.32 -33.44 15.39
N TRP A 299 -7.55 -32.51 16.32
CA TRP A 299 -8.61 -31.49 16.18
C TRP A 299 -8.32 -30.18 16.93
N HIS A 300 -9.10 -29.13 16.64
CA HIS A 300 -9.04 -27.85 17.34
C HIS A 300 -10.44 -27.22 17.49
N ARG A 301 -10.58 -26.27 18.42
CA ARG A 301 -11.76 -25.41 18.58
C ARG A 301 -11.36 -23.95 18.33
N SER A 302 -11.90 -23.34 17.26
CA SER A 302 -11.75 -21.90 16.99
C SER A 302 -12.68 -21.07 17.89
N LYS A 303 -12.19 -19.94 18.42
CA LYS A 303 -13.02 -18.97 19.15
C LYS A 303 -14.18 -18.47 18.31
N ALA A 304 -13.92 -18.07 17.05
CA ALA A 304 -14.94 -17.52 16.15
C ALA A 304 -16.10 -18.49 15.94
N LEU A 305 -15.81 -19.77 15.67
CA LEU A 305 -16.85 -20.79 15.46
C LEU A 305 -17.64 -21.06 16.75
N GLN A 306 -16.98 -21.08 17.91
CA GLN A 306 -17.62 -21.29 19.21
C GLN A 306 -18.58 -20.14 19.56
N GLN A 307 -18.13 -18.89 19.40
CA GLN A 307 -18.92 -17.69 19.67
C GLN A 307 -20.07 -17.50 18.65
N GLN A 308 -19.86 -17.88 17.38
CA GLN A 308 -20.91 -17.87 16.36
C GLN A 308 -22.03 -18.86 16.69
N GLN A 309 -21.70 -20.07 17.16
CA GLN A 309 -22.67 -21.07 17.60
C GLN A 309 -23.44 -20.61 18.85
N GLN A 310 -22.76 -20.00 19.82
CA GLN A 310 -23.37 -19.47 21.04
C GLN A 310 -24.38 -18.35 20.74
N GLN A 311 -24.06 -17.41 19.85
CA GLN A 311 -25.01 -16.37 19.40
C GLN A 311 -26.27 -16.93 18.75
N GLN A 312 -26.16 -17.99 17.94
CA GLN A 312 -27.33 -18.60 17.30
C GLN A 312 -28.27 -19.21 18.33
N GLN A 313 -27.75 -19.70 19.45
CA GLN A 313 -28.53 -20.22 20.57
C GLN A 313 -29.09 -19.10 21.47
N GLN A 314 -28.31 -18.05 21.76
CA GLN A 314 -28.76 -16.89 22.54
C GLN A 314 -29.87 -16.10 21.84
N LYS A 315 -29.79 -15.92 20.51
CA LYS A 315 -30.86 -15.30 19.70
C LYS A 315 -32.17 -16.10 19.66
N GLN A 316 -32.17 -17.35 20.13
CA GLN A 316 -33.37 -18.17 20.31
C GLN A 316 -33.91 -18.12 21.76
N GLN A 317 -33.29 -17.34 22.66
CA GLN A 317 -33.62 -17.32 24.10
C GLN A 317 -33.77 -15.91 24.72
N GLU A 318 -33.79 -14.85 23.91
CA GLU A 318 -34.06 -13.45 24.32
C GLU A 318 -33.30 -12.97 25.58
N LYS A 319 -32.02 -13.37 25.72
CA LYS A 319 -31.16 -12.93 26.83
C LYS A 319 -30.15 -11.89 26.39
N GLU A 320 -30.34 -10.65 26.87
CA GLU A 320 -29.49 -9.49 26.57
C GLU A 320 -28.17 -9.42 27.38
N SER A 321 -27.89 -10.40 28.25
CA SER A 321 -26.81 -10.32 29.25
C SER A 321 -25.70 -11.36 29.08
N GLY A 322 -24.63 -10.97 28.38
CA GLY A 322 -23.33 -11.67 28.38
C GLY A 322 -22.52 -11.44 27.12
N ALA A 323 -21.40 -10.71 27.23
CA ALA A 323 -20.33 -10.49 26.25
C ALA A 323 -20.75 -10.42 24.77
N ALA A 324 -20.81 -9.19 24.21
CA ALA A 324 -21.05 -8.99 22.79
C ALA A 324 -19.98 -9.67 21.91
N TYR A 325 -20.34 -10.05 20.70
CA TYR A 325 -19.45 -10.76 19.79
C TYR A 325 -18.30 -9.90 19.28
N GLU A 326 -17.09 -10.36 19.55
CA GLU A 326 -15.82 -9.75 19.16
C GLU A 326 -15.08 -10.68 18.20
N LEU A 327 -15.39 -10.49 16.91
CA LEU A 327 -14.87 -11.25 15.77
C LEU A 327 -13.33 -11.22 15.72
N HIS A 328 -12.72 -10.12 16.18
CA HIS A 328 -11.28 -9.97 16.19
C HIS A 328 -10.55 -11.03 17.04
N GLU A 329 -11.13 -11.48 18.17
CA GLU A 329 -10.54 -12.55 18.99
C GLU A 329 -10.26 -13.84 18.22
N GLY A 330 -11.05 -14.13 17.19
CA GLY A 330 -10.92 -15.33 16.36
C GLY A 330 -10.05 -15.16 15.11
N LEU A 331 -9.49 -13.97 14.89
CA LEU A 331 -8.73 -13.60 13.68
C LEU A 331 -7.35 -12.99 13.99
N GLU A 332 -7.13 -12.46 15.19
CA GLU A 332 -5.87 -11.87 15.64
C GLU A 332 -4.88 -12.95 16.11
N ASP A 333 -4.32 -13.71 15.15
CA ASP A 333 -3.41 -14.83 15.41
C ASP A 333 -2.14 -14.41 16.19
N GLY A 334 -1.92 -15.02 17.35
CA GLY A 334 -0.69 -14.91 18.15
C GLY A 334 -0.72 -13.80 19.20
N THR A 335 0.43 -13.18 19.46
CA THR A 335 0.51 -11.99 20.31
C THR A 335 0.47 -10.75 19.41
N LEU A 336 -0.57 -9.92 19.58
CA LEU A 336 -0.69 -8.65 18.86
C LEU A 336 0.53 -7.75 19.07
N PRO A 337 0.86 -6.86 18.12
CA PRO A 337 1.91 -5.86 18.30
C PRO A 337 1.42 -4.72 19.22
N PHE A 338 1.18 -5.03 20.50
CA PHE A 338 0.53 -4.13 21.46
C PHE A 338 1.29 -2.80 21.67
N HIS A 339 2.62 -2.80 21.52
CA HIS A 339 3.41 -1.55 21.47
C HIS A 339 3.06 -0.68 20.25
N SER A 340 2.89 -1.28 19.06
CA SER A 340 2.42 -0.55 17.87
C SER A 340 0.98 -0.08 18.04
N ILE A 341 0.12 -0.88 18.66
CA ILE A 341 -1.27 -0.47 18.94
C ILE A 341 -1.28 0.70 19.94
N LEU A 342 -0.47 0.68 20.99
CA LEU A 342 -0.27 1.84 21.88
C LEU A 342 0.18 3.08 21.11
N ALA A 343 1.17 2.95 20.21
CA ALA A 343 1.63 4.04 19.36
C ALA A 343 0.52 4.62 18.45
N LEU A 344 -0.39 3.78 17.94
CA LEU A 344 -1.58 4.23 17.20
C LEU A 344 -2.50 5.08 18.09
N GLY A 345 -2.63 4.70 19.36
CA GLY A 345 -3.37 5.47 20.36
C GLY A 345 -2.89 6.93 20.49
N GLU A 346 -1.57 7.13 20.48
CA GLU A 346 -0.96 8.48 20.52
C GLU A 346 -1.04 9.16 19.15
N ALA A 347 -0.87 8.40 18.06
CA ALA A 347 -0.93 8.91 16.70
C ALA A 347 -2.28 9.54 16.38
N ILE A 348 -3.39 8.91 16.78
CA ILE A 348 -4.75 9.45 16.62
C ILE A 348 -4.94 10.75 17.40
N ASP A 349 -4.51 10.80 18.68
CA ASP A 349 -4.68 11.98 19.53
C ASP A 349 -3.86 13.16 19.01
N VAL A 350 -2.60 12.93 18.65
CA VAL A 350 -1.70 13.93 18.07
C VAL A 350 -2.23 14.42 16.72
N HIS A 351 -2.65 13.52 15.83
CA HIS A 351 -3.18 13.89 14.51
C HIS A 351 -4.46 14.72 14.63
N THR A 352 -5.35 14.36 15.56
CA THR A 352 -6.56 15.13 15.87
C THR A 352 -6.22 16.50 16.45
N ARG A 353 -5.26 16.58 17.39
CA ARG A 353 -4.76 17.84 17.97
C ARG A 353 -4.09 18.75 16.94
N LEU A 354 -3.39 18.20 15.95
CA LEU A 354 -2.65 18.98 14.95
C LEU A 354 -3.52 19.48 13.80
N TYR A 355 -4.47 18.67 13.31
CA TYR A 355 -5.22 18.97 12.09
C TYR A 355 -6.73 19.20 12.31
N GLY A 356 -7.24 18.94 13.52
CA GLY A 356 -8.65 19.10 13.90
C GLY A 356 -9.60 18.07 13.27
N SER A 357 -9.52 17.82 11.96
CA SER A 357 -10.32 16.77 11.30
C SER A 357 -9.78 16.37 9.92
N MET A 358 -10.10 15.15 9.51
CA MET A 358 -9.89 14.68 8.12
C MET A 358 -10.59 15.57 7.07
N ARG A 359 -11.69 16.25 7.42
CA ARG A 359 -12.36 17.21 6.53
C ARG A 359 -11.49 18.44 6.23
N ALA A 360 -10.71 18.90 7.21
CA ALA A 360 -9.73 19.97 7.03
C ALA A 360 -8.55 19.48 6.17
N ILE A 361 -8.02 18.28 6.43
CA ILE A 361 -6.96 17.65 5.64
C ILE A 361 -7.38 17.50 4.18
N SER A 362 -8.52 16.85 3.89
CA SER A 362 -9.01 16.70 2.51
C SER A 362 -9.19 18.04 1.81
N SER A 363 -9.66 19.08 2.53
CA SER A 363 -9.81 20.43 1.98
C SER A 363 -8.46 21.09 1.66
N HIS A 364 -7.43 20.84 2.47
CA HIS A 364 -6.07 21.37 2.32
C HIS A 364 -5.32 20.67 1.19
N THR A 365 -5.26 19.34 1.23
CA THR A 365 -4.57 18.55 0.20
C THR A 365 -5.20 18.74 -1.17
N ALA A 366 -6.53 18.82 -1.28
CA ALA A 366 -7.18 19.11 -2.57
C ALA A 366 -6.79 20.49 -3.14
N GLN A 367 -6.64 21.53 -2.30
CA GLN A 367 -6.15 22.84 -2.75
C GLN A 367 -4.69 22.78 -3.25
N LEU A 368 -3.82 22.02 -2.58
CA LEU A 368 -2.44 21.82 -3.01
C LEU A 368 -2.37 20.98 -4.29
N THR A 369 -3.13 19.90 -4.40
CA THR A 369 -3.25 19.06 -5.60
C THR A 369 -3.79 19.86 -6.78
N GLY A 370 -4.84 20.66 -6.59
CA GLY A 370 -5.38 21.58 -7.60
C GLY A 370 -4.45 22.76 -7.92
N ARG A 371 -3.42 23.04 -7.12
CA ARG A 371 -2.30 23.94 -7.49
C ARG A 371 -1.26 23.20 -8.30
N LEU A 372 -0.86 22.00 -7.87
CA LEU A 372 0.15 21.17 -8.54
C LEU A 372 -0.28 20.81 -9.96
N TYR A 373 -1.52 20.35 -10.16
CA TYR A 373 -2.08 20.08 -11.49
C TYR A 373 -1.93 21.27 -12.44
N ARG A 374 -2.48 22.44 -12.07
CA ARG A 374 -2.35 23.67 -12.87
C ARG A 374 -0.90 24.10 -13.10
N GLY A 375 -0.01 23.83 -12.15
CA GLY A 375 1.43 24.01 -12.31
C GLY A 375 1.99 23.13 -13.42
N LEU A 376 1.87 21.80 -13.28
CA LEU A 376 2.34 20.81 -14.25
C LEU A 376 1.78 21.06 -15.65
N SER A 377 0.46 21.30 -15.78
CA SER A 377 -0.22 21.60 -17.04
C SER A 377 0.15 22.96 -17.66
N SER A 378 0.84 23.85 -16.93
CA SER A 378 1.31 25.15 -17.45
C SER A 378 2.76 25.13 -17.94
N LEU A 379 3.50 24.05 -17.68
CA LEU A 379 4.89 23.91 -18.12
C LEU A 379 4.94 23.44 -19.58
N CYS A 380 5.44 24.30 -20.47
CA CYS A 380 5.65 23.98 -21.90
C CYS A 380 7.08 24.29 -22.34
N HIS A 381 7.58 23.50 -23.29
CA HIS A 381 8.81 23.76 -24.03
C HIS A 381 8.67 24.97 -24.95
N ALA A 382 9.79 25.53 -25.41
CA ALA A 382 9.82 26.74 -26.25
C ALA A 382 9.15 26.58 -27.64
N ASN A 383 8.83 25.36 -28.06
CA ASN A 383 8.05 25.04 -29.26
C ASN A 383 6.57 24.76 -28.99
N GLY A 384 6.07 25.04 -27.77
CA GLY A 384 4.67 24.85 -27.38
C GLY A 384 4.31 23.43 -26.91
N GLN A 385 5.20 22.45 -27.04
CA GLN A 385 4.95 21.08 -26.53
C GLN A 385 4.85 21.09 -24.99
N PRO A 386 3.86 20.43 -24.38
CA PRO A 386 3.75 20.35 -22.92
C PRO A 386 4.93 19.58 -22.33
N LEU A 387 5.41 20.01 -21.17
CA LEU A 387 6.46 19.32 -20.43
C LEU A 387 5.92 18.05 -19.77
N CYS A 388 4.69 18.09 -19.28
CA CYS A 388 4.07 17.00 -18.53
C CYS A 388 2.72 16.64 -19.15
N HIS A 389 2.48 15.34 -19.34
CA HIS A 389 1.12 14.80 -19.44
C HIS A 389 0.77 14.23 -18.07
N VAL A 390 -0.28 14.78 -17.47
CA VAL A 390 -0.83 14.38 -16.18
C VAL A 390 -2.00 13.45 -16.45
N TYR A 391 -2.00 12.27 -15.82
CA TYR A 391 -3.07 11.28 -15.99
C TYR A 391 -4.24 11.60 -15.07
N HIS A 392 -5.43 11.60 -15.63
CA HIS A 392 -6.70 11.67 -14.89
C HIS A 392 -7.75 10.77 -15.56
N ASP A 393 -8.92 10.64 -14.93
CA ASP A 393 -10.00 9.80 -15.46
C ASP A 393 -10.55 10.30 -16.80
N ASP A 394 -10.28 11.58 -17.12
CA ASP A 394 -10.89 12.29 -18.24
C ASP A 394 -10.18 12.08 -19.60
N ASP A 395 -9.26 11.12 -19.70
CA ASP A 395 -8.72 10.61 -20.96
C ASP A 395 -9.74 9.71 -21.73
N HIS A 396 -10.95 9.52 -21.20
CA HIS A 396 -12.11 8.89 -21.89
C HIS A 396 -13.07 9.94 -22.46
N TYR A 397 -13.59 9.69 -23.67
CA TYR A 397 -14.24 10.67 -24.58
C TYR A 397 -15.48 11.44 -24.07
N ASP A 398 -16.08 11.06 -22.93
CA ASP A 398 -17.31 11.64 -22.35
C ASP A 398 -17.09 12.28 -20.96
N ALA A 399 -15.85 12.36 -20.51
CA ALA A 399 -15.51 12.75 -19.15
C ALA A 399 -15.52 14.27 -18.91
N GLY A 400 -15.61 14.66 -17.63
CA GLY A 400 -15.90 16.02 -17.21
C GLY A 400 -14.68 16.92 -17.00
N PRO A 401 -14.86 18.07 -16.31
CA PRO A 401 -13.73 18.89 -15.91
C PRO A 401 -12.89 18.20 -14.83
N ALA A 402 -11.57 18.17 -15.07
CA ALA A 402 -10.57 17.48 -14.26
C ALA A 402 -10.77 17.63 -12.74
N ALA A 403 -10.67 16.51 -12.03
CA ALA A 403 -11.02 16.42 -10.61
C ALA A 403 -10.05 17.13 -9.65
N PHE A 404 -8.88 17.60 -10.11
CA PHE A 404 -7.85 18.17 -9.25
C PHE A 404 -8.27 19.50 -8.60
N GLY A 405 -8.60 19.44 -7.30
CA GLY A 405 -9.17 20.55 -6.52
C GLY A 405 -10.52 20.20 -5.87
N ASP A 406 -11.15 19.12 -6.31
CA ASP A 406 -12.40 18.59 -5.77
C ASP A 406 -12.11 17.50 -4.72
N PRO A 407 -12.28 17.78 -3.40
CA PRO A 407 -12.01 16.83 -2.34
C PRO A 407 -13.04 15.70 -2.24
N THR A 408 -14.00 15.59 -3.17
CA THR A 408 -14.92 14.45 -3.28
C THR A 408 -14.46 13.45 -4.32
N ARG A 409 -14.02 13.93 -5.50
CA ARG A 409 -13.56 13.11 -6.63
C ARG A 409 -12.06 12.79 -6.62
N GLN A 410 -11.22 13.61 -5.98
CA GLN A 410 -9.76 13.50 -6.06
C GLN A 410 -9.10 13.51 -4.68
N GLY A 411 -8.12 12.62 -4.50
CA GLY A 411 -7.20 12.56 -3.37
C GLY A 411 -5.96 13.43 -3.54
N SER A 412 -4.91 13.14 -2.78
CA SER A 412 -3.69 13.96 -2.75
C SER A 412 -2.58 13.54 -3.70
N ALA A 413 -2.77 12.48 -4.50
CA ALA A 413 -1.82 12.01 -5.50
C ALA A 413 -2.10 12.62 -6.89
N ILE A 414 -1.04 12.70 -7.71
CA ILE A 414 -1.04 12.98 -9.14
C ILE A 414 0.00 12.07 -9.80
N ALA A 415 -0.40 11.35 -10.85
CA ALA A 415 0.50 10.60 -11.73
C ALA A 415 0.76 11.40 -13.02
N PHE A 416 2.00 11.42 -13.51
CA PHE A 416 2.38 12.12 -14.72
C PHE A 416 3.64 11.53 -15.37
N ASN A 417 3.84 11.80 -16.66
CA ASN A 417 5.10 11.57 -17.35
C ASN A 417 5.69 12.89 -17.86
N VAL A 418 7.01 12.94 -18.04
CA VAL A 418 7.76 14.12 -18.50
C VAL A 418 8.25 13.90 -19.93
N PHE A 419 8.11 14.91 -20.79
CA PHE A 419 8.58 14.90 -22.18
C PHE A 419 9.80 15.78 -22.41
N ARG A 420 10.61 15.40 -23.41
CA ARG A 420 11.56 16.29 -24.08
C ARG A 420 10.82 17.17 -25.10
N ALA A 421 11.47 18.24 -25.56
CA ALA A 421 10.91 19.15 -26.56
C ALA A 421 10.63 18.51 -27.93
N ASP A 422 11.18 17.33 -28.21
CA ASP A 422 10.91 16.52 -29.40
C ASP A 422 9.68 15.59 -29.26
N GLY A 423 8.96 15.68 -28.14
CA GLY A 423 7.80 14.84 -27.82
C GLY A 423 8.16 13.46 -27.24
N GLN A 424 9.45 13.11 -27.11
CA GLN A 424 9.84 11.82 -26.54
C GLN A 424 9.81 11.82 -25.02
N TYR A 425 9.35 10.71 -24.43
CA TYR A 425 9.37 10.49 -22.99
C TYR A 425 10.78 10.59 -22.39
N VAL A 426 10.88 11.25 -21.24
CA VAL A 426 12.00 11.08 -20.29
C VAL A 426 11.74 9.81 -19.48
N PRO A 427 12.72 8.89 -19.32
CA PRO A 427 12.55 7.70 -18.48
C PRO A 427 12.18 8.09 -17.04
N TYR A 428 11.15 7.45 -16.48
CA TYR A 428 10.63 7.77 -15.15
C TYR A 428 11.73 7.76 -14.07
N ALA A 429 12.65 6.79 -14.17
CA ALA A 429 13.77 6.61 -13.23
C ALA A 429 14.80 7.75 -13.31
N ASP A 430 14.93 8.43 -14.45
CA ASP A 430 15.80 9.60 -14.57
C ASP A 430 15.14 10.87 -14.01
N VAL A 431 13.80 10.95 -14.02
CA VAL A 431 13.07 12.01 -13.32
C VAL A 431 13.23 11.84 -11.81
N GLU A 432 12.99 10.64 -11.27
CA GLU A 432 13.18 10.35 -9.84
C GLU A 432 14.63 10.57 -9.40
N ARG A 433 15.62 10.06 -10.17
CA ARG A 433 17.05 10.27 -9.90
C ARG A 433 17.41 11.76 -9.80
N ARG A 434 16.93 12.58 -10.75
CA ARG A 434 17.18 14.04 -10.78
C ARG A 434 16.46 14.77 -9.67
N ALA A 435 15.23 14.39 -9.35
CA ALA A 435 14.47 14.96 -8.24
C ALA A 435 15.16 14.67 -6.90
N ASN A 436 15.59 13.43 -6.68
CA ASN A 436 16.34 13.04 -5.48
C ASN A 436 17.67 13.80 -5.35
N SER A 437 18.40 14.03 -6.45
CA SER A 437 19.59 14.90 -6.47
C SER A 437 19.30 16.39 -6.19
N ALA A 438 18.04 16.83 -6.34
CA ALA A 438 17.56 18.17 -6.00
C ALA A 438 16.87 18.22 -4.62
N GLY A 439 16.89 17.14 -3.83
CA GLY A 439 16.22 17.07 -2.52
C GLY A 439 14.70 16.90 -2.60
N ILE A 440 14.15 16.44 -3.73
CA ILE A 440 12.72 16.26 -3.98
C ILE A 440 12.42 14.76 -4.13
N TYR A 441 11.63 14.21 -3.20
CA TYR A 441 11.41 12.77 -3.07
C TYR A 441 10.03 12.38 -3.61
N VAL A 442 9.96 12.15 -4.92
CA VAL A 442 8.82 11.52 -5.62
C VAL A 442 9.01 10.01 -5.75
N ARG A 443 7.98 9.28 -6.16
CA ARG A 443 8.04 7.84 -6.48
C ARG A 443 7.76 7.62 -7.95
N SER A 444 8.44 6.68 -8.59
CA SER A 444 8.24 6.38 -10.01
C SER A 444 8.12 4.89 -10.35
N GLY A 445 7.87 4.59 -11.62
CA GLY A 445 7.75 3.25 -12.17
C GLY A 445 6.33 2.69 -12.09
N GLY A 446 6.23 1.37 -11.86
CA GLY A 446 4.97 0.62 -11.96
C GLY A 446 3.96 0.79 -10.81
N VAL A 447 4.25 1.65 -9.81
CA VAL A 447 3.48 2.03 -8.59
C VAL A 447 2.47 1.06 -7.93
N CYS A 448 2.53 -0.24 -8.26
CA CYS A 448 1.65 -1.32 -7.80
C CYS A 448 0.17 -1.22 -8.22
N ASN A 449 -0.14 -0.62 -9.38
CA ASN A 449 -1.50 -0.55 -9.95
C ASN A 449 -1.49 -1.02 -11.43
N PRO A 450 -1.34 -2.34 -11.69
CA PRO A 450 -0.93 -2.83 -13.01
C PRO A 450 -1.98 -2.62 -14.11
N GLY A 451 -3.27 -2.84 -13.84
CA GLY A 451 -4.33 -2.62 -14.83
C GLY A 451 -4.40 -1.15 -15.26
N GLY A 452 -4.57 -0.25 -14.28
CA GLY A 452 -4.59 1.18 -14.52
C GLY A 452 -3.36 1.72 -15.27
N ILE A 453 -2.14 1.27 -14.96
CA ILE A 453 -0.94 1.70 -15.70
C ILE A 453 -1.00 1.26 -17.16
N PHE A 454 -1.23 -0.02 -17.45
CA PHE A 454 -1.17 -0.47 -18.84
C PHE A 454 -2.29 0.17 -19.68
N THR A 455 -3.48 0.40 -19.12
CA THR A 455 -4.52 1.19 -19.79
C THR A 455 -4.09 2.63 -20.06
N LEU A 456 -3.61 3.37 -19.04
CA LEU A 456 -3.24 4.79 -19.19
C LEU A 456 -2.00 5.02 -20.06
N LEU A 457 -1.09 4.04 -20.12
CA LEU A 457 0.09 4.09 -20.99
C LEU A 457 -0.18 3.54 -22.40
N GLY A 458 -1.42 3.16 -22.73
CA GLY A 458 -1.78 2.66 -24.07
C GLY A 458 -1.15 1.30 -24.41
N TYR A 459 -0.90 0.45 -23.41
CA TYR A 459 -0.33 -0.89 -23.59
C TYR A 459 -1.42 -1.92 -23.88
N GLU A 460 -1.37 -2.48 -25.09
CA GLU A 460 -2.06 -3.73 -25.40
C GLU A 460 -1.49 -4.91 -24.58
N PRO A 461 -2.29 -5.93 -24.21
CA PRO A 461 -1.81 -7.04 -23.37
C PRO A 461 -0.55 -7.76 -23.89
N TRP A 462 -0.41 -7.89 -25.22
CA TRP A 462 0.76 -8.50 -25.85
C TRP A 462 2.02 -7.63 -25.78
N MET A 463 1.89 -6.30 -25.61
CA MET A 463 3.03 -5.41 -25.42
C MET A 463 3.69 -5.64 -24.06
N THR A 464 2.90 -5.99 -23.03
CA THR A 464 3.39 -6.31 -21.69
C THR A 464 4.23 -7.60 -21.67
N GLU A 465 3.80 -8.63 -22.42
CA GLU A 465 4.59 -9.86 -22.60
C GLU A 465 5.92 -9.60 -23.33
N ARG A 466 5.90 -8.76 -24.39
CA ARG A 466 7.13 -8.34 -25.09
C ARG A 466 8.03 -7.46 -24.22
N ALA A 467 7.47 -6.59 -23.39
CA ALA A 467 8.24 -5.78 -22.44
C ALA A 467 9.00 -6.68 -21.43
N LEU A 468 8.33 -7.70 -20.90
CA LEU A 468 8.96 -8.72 -20.05
C LEU A 468 10.05 -9.51 -20.81
N SER A 469 9.78 -9.92 -22.05
CA SER A 469 10.78 -10.59 -22.90
C SER A 469 12.01 -9.73 -23.24
N ALA A 470 11.83 -8.41 -23.27
CA ALA A 470 12.92 -7.44 -23.41
C ALA A 470 13.70 -7.19 -22.10
N GLY A 471 13.29 -7.76 -20.97
CA GLY A 471 13.93 -7.62 -19.66
C GLY A 471 13.30 -6.57 -18.73
N HIS A 472 12.14 -5.99 -19.08
CA HIS A 472 11.42 -5.11 -18.16
C HIS A 472 10.89 -5.89 -16.95
N HIS A 473 11.05 -5.28 -15.78
CA HIS A 473 10.55 -5.74 -14.50
C HIS A 473 10.15 -4.54 -13.65
N CYS A 474 9.21 -4.72 -12.73
CA CYS A 474 8.75 -3.65 -11.84
C CYS A 474 9.88 -3.18 -10.91
N GLY A 475 10.30 -1.92 -11.02
CA GLY A 475 11.25 -1.29 -10.10
C GLY A 475 12.07 -0.17 -10.75
N SER A 476 13.02 0.37 -9.98
CA SER A 476 13.96 1.42 -10.41
C SER A 476 15.03 0.94 -11.40
N HIS A 477 15.16 -0.38 -11.59
CA HIS A 477 16.09 -1.02 -12.53
C HIS A 477 15.38 -1.57 -13.78
N GLY A 478 14.06 -1.42 -13.88
CA GLY A 478 13.30 -1.78 -15.07
C GLY A 478 13.63 -0.86 -16.25
N ILE A 479 13.60 -1.41 -17.47
CA ILE A 479 13.78 -0.62 -18.71
C ILE A 479 12.63 0.38 -18.81
N GLY A 480 12.93 1.68 -18.68
CA GLY A 480 11.94 2.75 -18.52
C GLY A 480 11.18 3.18 -19.78
N ILE A 481 11.68 2.84 -20.97
CA ILE A 481 11.05 3.10 -22.27
C ILE A 481 11.29 1.90 -23.20
N ILE A 482 10.24 1.40 -23.84
CA ILE A 482 10.28 0.29 -24.81
C ILE A 482 9.46 0.68 -26.04
N HIS A 483 10.05 0.58 -27.24
CA HIS A 483 9.41 1.00 -28.51
C HIS A 483 8.79 2.41 -28.45
N MET A 484 9.51 3.37 -27.87
CA MET A 484 9.08 4.75 -27.56
C MET A 484 7.98 4.90 -26.50
N MET A 485 7.33 3.82 -26.06
CA MET A 485 6.33 3.83 -24.99
C MET A 485 7.02 3.81 -23.61
N PRO A 486 6.52 4.56 -22.60
CA PRO A 486 7.03 4.50 -21.24
C PRO A 486 6.53 3.23 -20.54
N THR A 487 7.32 2.65 -19.64
CA THR A 487 6.92 1.45 -18.87
C THR A 487 6.48 1.77 -17.44
N GLY A 488 6.27 3.05 -17.13
CA GLY A 488 5.90 3.51 -15.80
C GLY A 488 5.80 5.03 -15.71
N ILE A 489 5.22 5.50 -14.60
CA ILE A 489 4.84 6.89 -14.35
C ILE A 489 5.73 7.54 -13.29
N VAL A 490 5.60 8.86 -13.09
CA VAL A 490 6.06 9.57 -11.89
C VAL A 490 4.84 9.96 -11.06
N ARG A 491 4.86 9.66 -9.76
CA ARG A 491 3.80 9.99 -8.80
C ARG A 491 4.33 11.00 -7.79
N ALA A 492 3.69 12.17 -7.74
CA ALA A 492 3.77 13.08 -6.61
C ALA A 492 2.51 12.92 -5.76
N SER A 493 2.65 12.94 -4.44
CA SER A 493 1.55 12.74 -3.49
C SER A 493 1.76 13.56 -2.22
N LEU A 494 0.72 14.28 -1.81
CA LEU A 494 0.77 15.28 -0.75
C LEU A 494 0.16 14.74 0.57
N GLY A 495 0.67 15.20 1.70
CA GLY A 495 0.20 14.88 3.05
C GLY A 495 -0.40 16.09 3.77
N ALA A 496 -0.90 15.87 4.99
CA ALA A 496 -1.50 16.92 5.82
C ALA A 496 -0.52 18.07 6.18
N MET A 497 0.77 17.74 6.29
CA MET A 497 1.92 18.62 6.54
C MET A 497 2.59 19.18 5.27
N SER A 498 2.09 18.83 4.07
CA SER A 498 2.56 19.47 2.85
C SER A 498 2.09 20.93 2.79
N THR A 499 2.86 21.76 2.12
CA THR A 499 2.71 23.21 2.03
C THR A 499 2.58 23.63 0.57
N ARG A 500 2.29 24.92 0.32
CA ARG A 500 2.44 25.48 -1.03
C ARG A 500 3.88 25.46 -1.54
N ARG A 501 4.86 25.55 -0.65
CA ARG A 501 6.29 25.55 -1.00
C ARG A 501 6.73 24.21 -1.61
N ASP A 502 6.27 23.07 -1.08
CA ASP A 502 6.56 21.74 -1.65
C ASP A 502 6.08 21.62 -3.11
N VAL A 503 4.88 22.14 -3.38
CA VAL A 503 4.27 22.16 -4.72
C VAL A 503 5.07 23.08 -5.65
N ASP A 504 5.43 24.27 -5.17
CA ASP A 504 6.14 25.27 -5.96
C ASP A 504 7.59 24.85 -6.27
N GLU A 505 8.29 24.18 -5.35
CA GLU A 505 9.64 23.65 -5.58
C GLU A 505 9.66 22.46 -6.55
N LEU A 506 8.65 21.58 -6.55
CA LEU A 506 8.52 20.54 -7.59
C LEU A 506 8.30 21.14 -8.99
N ILE A 507 7.40 22.14 -9.10
CA ILE A 507 7.14 22.83 -10.37
C ILE A 507 8.41 23.54 -10.88
N GLU A 508 9.14 24.22 -9.99
CA GLU A 508 10.38 24.91 -10.33
C GLU A 508 11.50 23.94 -10.74
N PHE A 509 11.67 22.84 -10.01
CA PHE A 509 12.62 21.78 -10.38
C PHE A 509 12.33 21.23 -11.78
N LEU A 510 11.06 20.92 -12.10
CA LEU A 510 10.67 20.42 -13.41
C LEU A 510 10.96 21.45 -14.51
N ARG A 511 10.64 22.73 -14.25
CA ARG A 511 10.94 23.85 -15.14
C ARG A 511 12.43 23.96 -15.44
N VAL A 512 13.27 24.11 -14.40
CA VAL A 512 14.72 24.34 -14.54
C VAL A 512 15.46 23.12 -15.10
N THR A 513 15.04 21.91 -14.74
CA THR A 513 15.76 20.67 -15.11
C THR A 513 15.49 20.22 -16.53
N PHE A 514 14.29 20.48 -17.07
CA PHE A 514 13.84 19.88 -18.33
C PHE A 514 13.43 20.89 -19.42
N ILE A 515 13.01 22.12 -19.08
CA ILE A 515 12.80 23.18 -20.09
C ILE A 515 14.12 23.90 -20.33
N LYS A 516 14.70 23.73 -21.52
CA LYS A 516 15.93 24.43 -21.90
C LYS A 516 15.68 25.94 -22.02
N THR A 517 16.14 26.71 -21.04
CA THR A 517 16.33 28.16 -21.22
C THR A 517 17.28 28.39 -22.39
N VAL A 518 16.78 28.94 -23.50
CA VAL A 518 17.65 29.36 -24.61
C VAL A 518 18.43 30.58 -24.12
N ALA A 519 19.64 30.34 -23.61
CA ALA A 519 20.58 31.40 -23.32
C ALA A 519 20.80 32.19 -24.61
N LYS A 520 20.33 33.45 -24.65
CA LYS A 520 20.63 34.36 -25.74
C LYS A 520 22.15 34.44 -25.86
N LYS A 521 22.71 33.85 -26.92
CA LYS A 521 24.05 34.22 -27.38
C LYS A 521 24.01 35.72 -27.65
N VAL A 522 24.56 36.52 -26.74
CA VAL A 522 24.89 37.91 -27.02
C VAL A 522 25.84 37.86 -28.20
N SER A 523 25.41 38.39 -29.34
CA SER A 523 26.25 38.46 -30.54
C SER A 523 27.35 39.46 -30.28
N SER A 524 28.50 38.98 -29.79
CA SER A 524 29.74 39.74 -29.72
C SER A 524 30.24 39.97 -31.14
N THR A 525 29.70 41.01 -31.79
CA THR A 525 30.13 41.47 -33.11
C THR A 525 31.64 41.75 -33.05
N PRO A 526 32.47 41.13 -33.90
CA PRO A 526 33.91 41.37 -33.88
C PRO A 526 34.18 42.78 -34.38
N LEU A 527 34.64 43.66 -33.48
CA LEU A 527 35.17 44.97 -33.86
C LEU A 527 36.51 44.77 -34.55
N LEU A 528 36.52 44.94 -35.87
CA LEU A 528 37.70 44.85 -36.71
C LEU A 528 38.53 46.14 -36.58
N SER A 529 39.40 46.23 -35.57
CA SER A 529 40.34 47.36 -35.45
C SER A 529 41.62 47.10 -36.25
N THR A 530 41.75 47.75 -37.39
CA THR A 530 43.01 47.83 -38.16
C THR A 530 44.07 48.58 -37.35
N MET A 531 45.22 47.93 -37.14
CA MET A 531 46.43 48.54 -36.59
C MET A 531 47.63 48.11 -37.45
N THR A 532 48.37 49.09 -37.95
CA THR A 532 49.48 48.92 -38.90
C THR A 532 50.83 49.16 -38.23
N SER A 533 51.77 48.22 -38.44
CA SER A 533 53.24 48.42 -38.34
C SER A 533 53.78 48.78 -36.93
N THR A 534 54.90 48.26 -36.44
CA THR A 534 56.15 47.84 -37.10
C THR A 534 56.82 46.64 -36.40
N SER A 535 57.95 46.16 -36.95
CA SER A 535 58.76 45.06 -36.41
C SER A 535 59.89 45.53 -35.51
N THR A 536 60.13 44.79 -34.41
CA THR A 536 61.50 44.48 -33.94
C THR A 536 61.53 43.11 -33.26
N LEU A 537 62.68 42.42 -33.32
CA LEU A 537 62.89 41.12 -32.69
C LEU A 537 63.36 41.29 -31.22
N TYR A 538 63.14 40.27 -30.38
CA TYR A 538 64.24 39.48 -29.80
C TYR A 538 63.72 38.13 -29.28
N SER A 539 64.59 37.30 -28.68
CA SER A 539 64.46 35.84 -28.68
C SER A 539 64.31 35.18 -27.29
N SER A 540 63.90 33.91 -27.33
CA SER A 540 64.31 32.79 -26.47
C SER A 540 63.91 32.73 -24.98
N THR A 541 63.18 31.64 -24.66
CA THR A 541 63.36 30.74 -23.49
C THR A 541 63.04 31.26 -22.07
N SER A 542 62.77 30.42 -21.05
CA SER A 542 62.19 29.05 -20.98
C SER A 542 61.93 28.72 -19.50
N ALA A 543 61.08 27.71 -19.24
CA ALA A 543 60.93 26.98 -17.98
C ALA A 543 60.32 27.69 -16.74
N ALA A 544 59.51 26.92 -16.03
CA ALA A 544 59.09 27.09 -14.63
C ALA A 544 60.05 26.24 -13.73
N PRO A 545 59.84 25.94 -12.41
CA PRO A 545 58.61 26.09 -11.61
C PRO A 545 58.74 26.44 -10.10
N ALA A 546 57.58 26.41 -9.42
CA ALA A 546 57.33 25.92 -8.05
C ALA A 546 57.92 26.60 -6.79
N VAL A 547 57.04 27.35 -6.11
CA VAL A 547 56.70 27.32 -4.65
C VAL A 547 57.73 26.79 -3.63
N HIS A 548 58.23 27.67 -2.73
CA HIS A 548 57.92 27.70 -1.28
C HIS A 548 58.86 28.63 -0.49
N VAL A 549 58.32 29.34 0.51
CA VAL A 549 58.80 29.51 1.91
C VAL A 549 57.84 30.51 2.61
N LEU A 550 57.84 30.52 3.95
CA LEU A 550 56.94 31.30 4.82
C LEU A 550 57.69 32.45 5.53
N ASP A 551 56.91 33.17 6.35
CA ASP A 551 57.25 33.71 7.67
C ASP A 551 57.54 35.22 7.89
N PHE A 552 56.74 35.75 8.83
CA PHE A 552 56.97 36.79 9.86
C PHE A 552 57.36 38.25 9.54
N ASP A 553 56.51 39.14 10.05
CA ASP A 553 56.73 40.33 10.92
C ASP A 553 55.31 40.59 11.53
N GLU A 554 55.01 40.84 12.83
CA GLU A 554 55.53 41.76 13.86
C GLU A 554 55.37 43.25 13.45
N ASP A 555 54.79 44.19 14.23
CA ASP A 555 54.47 44.15 15.68
C ASP A 555 53.32 45.11 16.12
N GLU A 556 53.11 45.23 17.44
CA GLU A 556 52.37 46.22 18.30
C GLU A 556 51.99 47.64 17.75
N ASP A 557 51.12 48.47 18.36
CA ASP A 557 49.96 48.43 19.30
C ASP A 557 49.42 49.90 19.41
N LEU A 558 48.27 50.18 20.06
CA LEU A 558 47.95 51.40 20.87
C LEU A 558 46.45 51.55 21.25
N SER A 559 46.08 50.96 22.39
CA SER A 559 45.47 51.63 23.56
C SER A 559 44.19 52.53 23.50
N LEU A 560 43.25 52.22 24.44
CA LEU A 560 42.37 53.13 25.24
C LEU A 560 41.06 53.69 24.60
N ASP A 561 39.90 53.78 25.29
CA ASP A 561 39.43 53.34 26.64
C ASP A 561 37.87 53.09 26.59
N HIS A 562 36.92 53.21 27.55
CA HIS A 562 36.81 53.80 28.91
C HIS A 562 35.60 53.28 29.75
N ASN A 563 35.86 52.57 30.87
CA ASN A 563 34.98 52.36 32.06
C ASN A 563 33.59 51.65 31.90
N ASN A 564 32.99 51.00 32.92
CA ASN A 564 33.05 51.19 34.39
C ASN A 564 32.85 49.88 35.24
N CYS A 565 33.10 49.95 36.57
CA CYS A 565 33.03 48.89 37.61
C CYS A 565 31.70 48.11 37.73
N LYS A 566 31.60 46.86 38.23
CA LYS A 566 32.34 45.98 39.20
C LYS A 566 32.00 46.10 40.70
N SER A 567 31.50 44.99 41.28
CA SER A 567 31.88 44.36 42.58
C SER A 567 30.92 43.18 42.86
N ALA A 568 31.22 42.12 43.65
CA ALA A 568 32.43 41.34 44.01
C ALA A 568 31.92 40.01 44.68
N THR A 569 32.65 38.96 45.10
CA THR A 569 34.08 38.63 45.34
C THR A 569 34.32 37.11 45.10
N ASN A 570 35.59 36.69 44.94
CA ASN A 570 36.30 35.51 45.52
C ASN A 570 35.62 34.11 45.69
N HIS A 571 36.30 32.95 45.49
CA HIS A 571 37.71 32.69 45.14
C HIS A 571 37.94 31.25 44.58
N SER A 572 38.85 31.14 43.60
CA SER A 572 39.85 30.07 43.35
C SER A 572 39.51 28.56 43.31
N ASN A 573 40.06 27.90 42.28
CA ASN A 573 40.41 26.45 42.18
C ASN A 573 39.23 25.45 42.06
N THR A 574 39.29 24.37 41.28
CA THR A 574 40.34 23.78 40.39
C THR A 574 39.79 23.46 38.98
N ARG A 575 40.66 23.38 37.96
CA ARG A 575 40.30 23.05 36.56
C ARG A 575 40.93 21.73 36.11
N ALA A 576 40.57 20.61 36.75
CA ALA A 576 41.20 19.29 36.50
C ALA A 576 40.31 18.07 36.82
N ALA A 577 39.09 17.98 36.27
CA ALA A 577 38.18 16.86 36.53
C ALA A 577 37.16 16.57 35.38
N ALA A 578 37.61 16.48 34.12
CA ALA A 578 36.71 16.26 32.98
C ALA A 578 37.36 15.50 31.78
N ALA A 579 38.26 14.55 32.04
CA ALA A 579 39.00 13.84 30.97
C ALA A 579 39.41 12.38 31.31
N ALA A 580 38.64 11.66 32.14
CA ALA A 580 38.97 10.27 32.52
C ALA A 580 37.72 9.47 32.93
N ALA A 581 36.95 8.94 31.97
CA ALA A 581 35.78 8.07 32.26
C ALA A 581 35.30 7.15 31.09
N PHE A 582 36.15 6.83 30.10
CA PHE A 582 35.78 5.87 29.03
C PHE A 582 37.01 5.09 28.53
N SER A 583 37.52 4.17 29.35
CA SER A 583 38.69 3.36 29.00
C SER A 583 38.75 2.02 29.76
N ASP A 584 37.65 1.25 29.77
CA ASP A 584 37.70 -0.15 30.20
C ASP A 584 36.57 -1.01 29.56
N VAL A 585 36.82 -1.45 28.32
CA VAL A 585 36.16 -2.64 27.73
C VAL A 585 37.22 -3.41 26.96
N ARG A 586 37.82 -4.43 27.61
CA ARG A 586 38.78 -5.32 26.96
C ARG A 586 38.07 -6.46 26.22
N GLU A 587 38.37 -6.55 24.92
CA GLU A 587 38.48 -7.76 24.10
C GLU A 587 37.61 -8.97 24.45
N LEU A 588 36.54 -9.16 23.66
CA LEU A 588 35.94 -10.49 23.45
C LEU A 588 36.60 -11.15 22.21
N PRO A 589 36.86 -12.46 22.23
CA PRO A 589 37.54 -13.16 21.13
C PRO A 589 36.66 -13.25 19.88
N ARG A 590 37.28 -13.08 18.71
CA ARG A 590 36.58 -13.18 17.41
C ARG A 590 36.41 -14.66 17.02
N PRO A 591 35.25 -15.08 16.48
CA PRO A 591 35.11 -16.40 15.89
C PRO A 591 36.03 -16.55 14.65
N PRO A 592 36.53 -17.76 14.34
CA PRO A 592 37.46 -17.97 13.25
C PRO A 592 36.79 -17.76 11.88
N ARG A 593 37.50 -17.12 10.95
CA ARG A 593 37.10 -17.03 9.53
C ARG A 593 37.25 -18.39 8.85
N THR A 594 36.16 -19.12 8.67
CA THR A 594 36.10 -20.24 7.71
C THR A 594 36.01 -19.71 6.28
N THR A 595 37.12 -19.79 5.54
CA THR A 595 37.15 -19.51 4.10
C THR A 595 36.48 -20.65 3.33
N ILE A 596 35.23 -20.47 2.93
CA ILE A 596 34.54 -21.38 2.00
C ILE A 596 35.01 -21.05 0.57
N PRO A 597 35.52 -22.03 -0.21
CA PRO A 597 36.04 -21.78 -1.54
C PRO A 597 34.93 -21.54 -2.58
N TYR A 598 35.19 -20.63 -3.51
CA TYR A 598 34.26 -20.22 -4.57
C TYR A 598 34.28 -21.21 -5.74
N HIS A 599 33.40 -22.21 -5.74
CA HIS A 599 33.32 -23.20 -6.83
C HIS A 599 32.08 -23.03 -7.74
N GLN A 600 32.40 -22.72 -8.99
CA GLN A 600 31.81 -23.20 -10.25
C GLN A 600 30.27 -23.23 -10.46
N ARG A 601 29.91 -22.69 -11.63
CA ARG A 601 28.59 -22.76 -12.27
C ARG A 601 28.05 -24.20 -12.27
N TYR A 602 26.83 -24.40 -11.78
CA TYR A 602 26.03 -25.57 -12.19
C TYR A 602 25.51 -25.35 -13.62
N ALA A 603 25.83 -26.28 -14.51
CA ALA A 603 25.17 -26.37 -15.82
C ALA A 603 23.77 -26.97 -15.64
N ALA A 604 22.84 -26.60 -16.52
CA ALA A 604 21.48 -27.13 -16.48
C ALA A 604 21.45 -28.62 -16.83
N THR A 605 20.87 -29.44 -15.95
CA THR A 605 20.47 -30.82 -16.28
C THR A 605 19.28 -30.79 -17.25
N PRO A 606 19.33 -31.52 -18.38
CA PRO A 606 18.18 -31.62 -19.28
C PRO A 606 17.02 -32.42 -18.61
N PRO A 607 15.76 -32.19 -19.04
CA PRO A 607 14.63 -32.98 -18.56
C PRO A 607 14.70 -34.43 -19.08
N PRO A 608 14.10 -35.40 -18.36
CA PRO A 608 14.03 -36.78 -18.81
C PRO A 608 13.13 -36.93 -20.05
N PRO A 609 13.39 -37.91 -20.93
CA PRO A 609 12.56 -38.18 -22.10
C PRO A 609 11.19 -38.78 -21.70
N PRO A 610 10.15 -38.59 -22.52
CA PRO A 610 8.83 -39.17 -22.26
C PRO A 610 8.84 -40.70 -22.44
N MET A 611 8.26 -41.44 -21.49
CA MET A 611 8.02 -42.87 -21.67
C MET A 611 6.89 -43.12 -22.68
N THR A 612 7.23 -43.79 -23.78
CA THR A 612 6.27 -44.36 -24.73
C THR A 612 5.60 -45.60 -24.14
N MET A 613 4.30 -45.81 -24.41
CA MET A 613 3.65 -47.08 -24.08
C MET A 613 4.26 -48.24 -24.88
N ALA A 614 4.45 -49.38 -24.21
CA ALA A 614 4.73 -50.68 -24.80
C ALA A 614 3.84 -51.74 -24.14
N SER A 615 3.48 -52.78 -24.88
CA SER A 615 2.43 -53.74 -24.50
C SER A 615 2.97 -55.13 -24.17
N MET A 616 2.27 -55.82 -23.26
CA MET A 616 2.14 -57.29 -23.15
C MET A 616 3.42 -58.16 -23.08
N ALA A 617 3.57 -58.84 -21.94
CA ALA A 617 3.87 -60.27 -21.89
C ALA A 617 3.29 -60.88 -20.59
N MET A 618 3.01 -62.19 -20.59
CA MET A 618 2.51 -62.94 -19.43
C MET A 618 3.60 -63.89 -18.91
N SER A 619 3.59 -64.17 -17.61
CA SER A 619 4.13 -65.40 -17.01
C SER A 619 3.58 -65.56 -15.60
N ASP A 620 3.00 -66.72 -15.32
CA ASP A 620 2.37 -67.06 -14.05
C ASP A 620 3.40 -67.46 -12.97
N ASN A 621 2.99 -67.38 -11.71
CA ASN A 621 3.13 -68.47 -10.73
C ASN A 621 2.32 -68.15 -9.47
N ASP A 622 1.72 -69.19 -8.90
CA ASP A 622 0.92 -69.13 -7.67
C ASP A 622 1.80 -69.05 -6.40
N ASP A 623 1.23 -68.53 -5.29
CA ASP A 623 1.01 -69.34 -4.08
C ASP A 623 0.21 -68.60 -2.98
N GLU A 624 -1.07 -68.97 -2.89
CA GLU A 624 -1.84 -69.36 -1.68
C GLU A 624 -2.24 -68.37 -0.53
N VAL A 625 -3.37 -68.75 0.11
CA VAL A 625 -3.95 -68.37 1.43
C VAL A 625 -4.72 -67.03 1.62
N MET A 626 -5.97 -67.07 1.15
CA MET A 626 -7.24 -66.69 1.85
C MET A 626 -7.56 -65.23 2.32
N PRO A 627 -8.74 -64.67 1.93
CA PRO A 627 -9.20 -63.33 2.33
C PRO A 627 -10.21 -63.30 3.51
N ARG A 628 -10.49 -62.11 4.04
CA ARG A 628 -11.70 -61.82 4.86
C ARG A 628 -12.82 -61.22 4.00
N GLN A 629 -14.06 -61.66 4.28
CA GLN A 629 -15.26 -61.32 3.52
C GLN A 629 -15.95 -60.04 4.04
N TYR A 630 -16.62 -59.31 3.15
CA TYR A 630 -17.73 -58.39 3.46
C TYR A 630 -18.90 -58.69 2.49
N PRO A 631 -20.11 -59.04 2.98
CA PRO A 631 -21.24 -59.42 2.12
C PRO A 631 -22.23 -58.27 1.82
N MET A 632 -22.89 -58.36 0.66
CA MET A 632 -24.02 -57.55 0.15
C MET A 632 -24.82 -58.41 -0.87
N PRO A 633 -26.08 -58.07 -1.27
CA PRO A 633 -27.04 -57.16 -0.64
C PRO A 633 -28.12 -57.92 0.19
N PRO A 634 -29.31 -58.44 -0.28
CA PRO A 634 -29.98 -58.41 -1.59
C PRO A 634 -31.27 -57.50 -1.59
N PRO A 635 -32.54 -57.85 -1.96
CA PRO A 635 -33.29 -56.97 -2.88
C PRO A 635 -34.77 -56.59 -2.56
N GLU A 636 -35.26 -55.60 -3.33
CA GLU A 636 -36.64 -55.34 -3.82
C GLU A 636 -37.84 -55.13 -2.85
N GLY A 637 -38.69 -54.14 -3.17
CA GLY A 637 -39.91 -53.78 -2.42
C GLY A 637 -40.76 -52.69 -3.11
N VAL A 638 -41.80 -53.10 -3.82
CA VAL A 638 -42.61 -52.31 -4.79
C VAL A 638 -43.66 -51.37 -4.14
N CYS A 639 -43.88 -50.20 -4.78
CA CYS A 639 -45.04 -49.28 -4.68
C CYS A 639 -45.40 -48.59 -3.33
N GLY A 640 -45.84 -47.32 -3.45
CA GLY A 640 -46.50 -46.57 -2.37
C GLY A 640 -46.60 -45.07 -2.64
N ALA A 641 -47.66 -44.63 -3.33
CA ALA A 641 -47.92 -43.20 -3.54
C ALA A 641 -48.86 -42.65 -2.45
N PHE A 642 -48.54 -41.48 -1.87
CA PHE A 642 -49.49 -40.67 -1.11
C PHE A 642 -49.20 -39.17 -1.28
N GLN A 643 -50.26 -38.37 -1.35
CA GLN A 643 -50.20 -36.90 -1.44
C GLN A 643 -50.39 -36.27 -0.06
N ALA A 644 -49.73 -35.13 0.14
CA ALA A 644 -50.14 -33.97 0.96
C ALA A 644 -50.72 -34.15 2.37
N VAL A 645 -50.26 -33.33 3.32
CA VAL A 645 -50.99 -32.13 3.80
C VAL A 645 -50.16 -31.40 4.87
N ARG A 646 -50.11 -30.06 4.74
CA ARG A 646 -49.42 -29.06 5.61
C ARG A 646 -47.89 -29.05 5.55
#